data_AF-A0A0N7MMH2-F1
#
_entry.id   AF-A0A0N7MMH2-F1
#
_cell.length_a   1.000
_cell.length_b   1.000
_cell.length_c   1.000
_cell.angle_alpha   90.00
_cell.angle_beta   90.00
_cell.angle_gamma   90.00
#
_symmetry.space_group_name_H-M   'P 1'
#
loop_
_entity.id
_entity.type
_entity.pdbx_description
1 polymer ?
#
loop_
_entity_poly.entity_id
_entity_poly.type
_entity_poly.pdbx_seq_one_letter_code
_entity_poly.pdbx_strand_id
1 'polypeptide(L)'
;MIKLFGRLLKQPTTPTRAKGRTLHTTQEPLLQIKSSRLDHYLLNPKNCSTQQLQDAIREYWELSKTNSVSNLKSHIPNNNRFFNGGENLQIDDSIYNTCPMYRCFLRWELIRSNSSLQRKFMEIGIPQKTVLSTTVKRISDIFPHLIQNCIAYQDIPNAVDLFIWHYSKNPDRLLDENMIHEITNSIAYSNPLKPEHLFSKFVQFMNFVTERIKTYEITEQHALQICANALSLENDALLLKKVLGYVLNMPCKNSNTVRSTQVKALYSLISLDCRRNNPAGVLLHWTKVRELYATISNHDTRILYKIIKLFTKQKAYRSKCADLVSAIEPEHFVNNSLLLPSIINFASATHNFPLATKIMTDITMYSNIDTQNKILKSRLFLSTLLRLHLTFQDSIGVERVLKEIRKEHGILTSADYQVIITHLLKSKKTDDLMRALTLSQKIEGFKALPSIITIINYLTLLRQDEMKNKKLNVRAVIYNMILKAHKIDPAHKDKMWDILASIFIRSLTTYKNTTSIMWVNNNKGKFSSIDFLRHCYENSKTKRPKDITINPFASPSPRDIILKISASNVVVILRTIAKEASCQRRKDVFLWCMNEMTENGMSREEIELDWNSMQKHQIRRSKDKSSNGITENLKEHGLKDFKRLLLKI
;
A
#
# COMPACT_ATOMS: atom_id res chain seq x y z
N MET A 1 -36.37 27.81 49.59
CA MET A 1 -37.08 29.09 49.43
C MET A 1 -37.29 29.33 47.94
N ILE A 2 -38.40 28.84 47.37
CA ILE A 2 -39.62 29.61 47.00
C ILE A 2 -39.34 30.51 45.78
N LYS A 3 -39.63 30.08 44.53
CA LYS A 3 -40.90 30.14 43.76
C LYS A 3 -41.48 31.56 43.57
N LEU A 4 -41.68 31.97 42.31
CA LEU A 4 -42.95 32.43 41.70
C LEU A 4 -42.65 32.96 40.27
N PHE A 5 -43.09 32.39 39.13
CA PHE A 5 -44.42 32.07 38.57
C PHE A 5 -45.34 33.27 38.26
N GLY A 6 -45.59 33.46 36.96
CA GLY A 6 -46.88 33.83 36.35
C GLY A 6 -46.91 33.18 34.95
N ARG A 7 -47.68 32.12 34.62
CA ARG A 7 -49.15 31.94 34.54
C ARG A 7 -49.77 33.09 33.71
N LEU A 8 -50.60 32.92 32.68
CA LEU A 8 -51.48 31.83 32.18
C LEU A 8 -52.32 32.53 31.04
N LEU A 9 -52.61 32.02 29.84
CA LEU A 9 -53.71 31.08 29.50
C LEU A 9 -53.96 31.05 27.97
N LYS A 10 -54.29 29.84 27.49
CA LYS A 10 -55.38 29.47 26.54
C LYS A 10 -55.36 29.91 25.07
N GLN A 11 -55.10 28.91 24.21
CA GLN A 11 -55.93 28.61 23.03
C GLN A 11 -57.39 28.28 23.44
N PRO A 12 -58.43 28.25 22.56
CA PRO A 12 -58.39 27.91 21.13
C PRO A 12 -59.37 28.66 20.19
N THR A 13 -59.28 28.36 18.89
CA THR A 13 -60.38 28.10 17.91
C THR A 13 -60.09 28.69 16.51
N THR A 14 -59.81 27.79 15.56
CA THR A 14 -60.16 27.93 14.13
C THR A 14 -61.68 27.87 13.97
N PRO A 15 -62.34 28.41 12.90
CA PRO A 15 -61.92 28.20 11.51
C PRO A 15 -62.28 29.32 10.49
N THR A 16 -62.13 28.97 9.21
CA THR A 16 -62.71 29.53 7.97
C THR A 16 -61.97 30.65 7.21
N ARG A 17 -61.15 30.21 6.23
CA ARG A 17 -61.25 30.49 4.76
C ARG A 17 -62.00 31.80 4.39
N ALA A 18 -61.49 32.67 3.52
CA ALA A 18 -61.30 32.44 2.09
C ALA A 18 -60.85 33.73 1.34
N LYS A 19 -60.27 33.52 0.15
CA LYS A 19 -60.08 34.47 -0.99
C LYS A 19 -59.07 35.60 -0.75
N GLY A 20 -58.00 35.76 -1.51
CA GLY A 20 -57.59 35.17 -2.78
C GLY A 20 -56.79 36.24 -3.53
N ARG A 21 -55.56 35.93 -3.94
CA ARG A 21 -54.84 36.60 -5.05
C ARG A 21 -53.61 35.77 -5.45
N THR A 22 -53.82 35.01 -6.53
CA THR A 22 -52.87 34.71 -7.62
C THR A 22 -51.39 34.55 -7.27
N LEU A 23 -51.01 33.30 -7.02
CA LEU A 23 -49.65 32.81 -7.24
C LEU A 23 -49.36 32.82 -8.74
N HIS A 24 -48.41 33.66 -9.15
CA HIS A 24 -47.70 33.47 -10.41
C HIS A 24 -46.98 32.11 -10.35
N THR A 25 -47.42 31.21 -11.21
CA THR A 25 -46.73 29.97 -11.55
C THR A 25 -45.40 30.30 -12.22
N THR A 26 -44.31 30.37 -11.46
CA THR A 26 -42.99 30.11 -12.00
C THR A 26 -42.86 28.60 -12.16
N GLN A 27 -43.14 28.12 -13.38
CA GLN A 27 -42.78 26.78 -13.81
C GLN A 27 -41.28 26.59 -13.57
N GLU A 28 -40.92 25.72 -12.63
CA GLU A 28 -39.60 25.11 -12.61
C GLU A 28 -39.40 24.40 -13.96
N PRO A 29 -38.29 24.64 -14.67
CA PRO A 29 -38.00 23.91 -15.89
C PRO A 29 -37.63 22.48 -15.49
N LEU A 30 -38.65 21.62 -15.44
CA LEU A 30 -38.48 20.17 -15.54
C LEU A 30 -37.50 19.89 -16.67
N LEU A 31 -36.45 19.14 -16.34
CA LEU A 31 -35.43 18.59 -17.26
C LEU A 31 -36.08 17.84 -18.44
N GLN A 32 -36.56 18.60 -19.43
CA GLN A 32 -36.98 18.13 -20.75
C GLN A 32 -35.87 18.45 -21.78
N ILE A 33 -34.61 18.22 -21.42
CA ILE A 33 -33.52 18.22 -22.40
C ILE A 33 -33.29 16.79 -22.89
N LYS A 34 -33.88 16.52 -24.06
CA LYS A 34 -33.41 15.61 -25.13
C LYS A 34 -33.35 14.10 -24.84
N SER A 35 -34.51 13.44 -24.63
CA SER A 35 -34.59 11.99 -24.94
C SER A 35 -34.23 11.77 -26.42
N SER A 36 -34.67 12.65 -27.33
CA SER A 36 -34.46 12.49 -28.77
C SER A 36 -33.00 12.47 -29.26
N ARG A 37 -32.05 13.14 -28.59
CA ARG A 37 -30.61 13.02 -28.95
C ARG A 37 -29.98 11.74 -28.40
N LEU A 38 -30.28 11.39 -27.15
CA LEU A 38 -29.82 10.12 -26.54
C LEU A 38 -30.35 8.92 -27.34
N ASP A 39 -31.63 8.95 -27.70
CA ASP A 39 -32.30 7.95 -28.53
C ASP A 39 -31.65 7.87 -29.92
N HIS A 40 -31.33 9.02 -30.54
CA HIS A 40 -30.69 9.05 -31.87
C HIS A 40 -29.28 8.44 -31.88
N TYR A 41 -28.45 8.73 -30.87
CA TYR A 41 -27.08 8.20 -30.80
C TYR A 41 -27.01 6.72 -30.38
N LEU A 42 -27.95 6.26 -29.56
CA LEU A 42 -27.96 4.87 -29.06
C LEU A 42 -28.68 3.90 -30.01
N LEU A 43 -29.66 4.39 -30.80
CA LEU A 43 -30.42 3.59 -31.78
C LEU A 43 -29.83 3.63 -33.20
N ASN A 44 -29.02 4.64 -33.54
CA ASN A 44 -28.36 4.73 -34.84
C ASN A 44 -26.88 5.15 -34.71
N PRO A 45 -26.01 4.24 -34.23
CA PRO A 45 -24.64 4.58 -33.88
C PRO A 45 -23.77 4.93 -35.11
N LYS A 46 -24.22 4.60 -36.34
CA LYS A 46 -23.54 4.85 -37.63
C LYS A 46 -23.08 6.29 -37.86
N ASN A 47 -23.76 7.28 -37.26
CA ASN A 47 -23.50 8.71 -37.47
C ASN A 47 -22.77 9.38 -36.29
N CYS A 48 -22.19 8.60 -35.37
CA CYS A 48 -21.64 9.10 -34.11
C CYS A 48 -20.18 8.68 -33.91
N SER A 49 -19.35 9.56 -33.35
CA SER A 49 -18.01 9.14 -32.92
C SER A 49 -18.08 8.23 -31.68
N THR A 50 -17.10 7.34 -31.51
CA THR A 50 -17.01 6.43 -30.35
C THR A 50 -17.07 7.17 -29.01
N GLN A 51 -16.48 8.36 -28.93
CA GLN A 51 -16.47 9.19 -27.72
C GLN A 51 -17.87 9.74 -27.40
N GLN A 52 -18.57 10.28 -28.39
CA GLN A 52 -19.94 10.79 -28.24
C GLN A 52 -20.91 9.68 -27.85
N LEU A 53 -20.75 8.47 -28.40
CA LEU A 53 -21.53 7.30 -28.02
C LEU A 53 -21.26 6.90 -26.56
N GLN A 54 -20.01 6.89 -26.11
CA GLN A 54 -19.66 6.59 -24.72
C GLN A 54 -20.25 7.61 -23.75
N ASP A 55 -20.19 8.90 -24.08
CA ASP A 55 -20.72 9.97 -23.23
C ASP A 55 -22.26 9.88 -23.15
N ALA A 56 -22.94 9.57 -24.26
CA ALA A 56 -24.38 9.31 -24.27
C ALA A 56 -24.78 8.09 -23.42
N ILE A 57 -24.01 6.99 -23.46
CA ILE A 57 -24.25 5.81 -22.61
C ILE A 57 -24.09 6.17 -21.12
N ARG A 58 -23.08 6.99 -20.76
CA ARG A 58 -22.88 7.43 -19.36
C ARG A 58 -24.05 8.28 -18.89
N GLU A 59 -24.46 9.25 -19.70
CA GLU A 59 -25.58 10.14 -19.39
C GLU A 59 -26.87 9.33 -19.19
N TYR A 60 -27.15 8.36 -20.06
CA TYR A 60 -28.29 7.44 -19.90
C TYR A 60 -28.26 6.69 -18.57
N TRP A 61 -27.13 6.09 -18.19
CA TRP A 61 -27.04 5.32 -16.95
C TRP A 61 -27.12 6.20 -15.69
N GLU A 62 -26.59 7.42 -15.71
CA GLU A 62 -26.75 8.37 -14.59
C GLU A 62 -28.20 8.83 -14.43
N LEU A 63 -28.91 9.09 -15.54
CA LEU A 63 -30.35 9.37 -15.54
C LEU A 63 -31.18 8.17 -15.06
N SER A 64 -30.83 6.96 -15.48
CA SER A 64 -31.50 5.72 -15.05
C SER A 64 -31.35 5.50 -13.53
N LYS A 65 -30.15 5.72 -12.98
CA LYS A 65 -29.88 5.62 -11.54
C LYS A 65 -30.65 6.65 -10.72
N THR A 66 -30.65 7.91 -11.13
CA THR A 66 -31.35 9.01 -10.41
C THR A 66 -32.86 8.79 -10.37
N ASN A 67 -33.44 8.27 -11.45
CA ASN A 67 -34.87 7.88 -11.51
C ASN A 67 -35.20 6.63 -10.66
N SER A 68 -34.23 5.75 -10.38
CA SER A 68 -34.44 4.58 -9.51
C SER A 68 -34.45 4.92 -8.01
N VAL A 69 -33.79 6.01 -7.61
CA VAL A 69 -33.70 6.47 -6.21
C VAL A 69 -34.88 7.37 -5.83
N SER A 70 -35.52 8.01 -6.83
CA SER A 70 -36.66 8.90 -6.65
C SER A 70 -37.98 8.22 -7.04
N ASN A 71 -38.47 7.29 -6.23
CA ASN A 71 -39.86 6.83 -6.34
C ASN A 71 -40.56 6.81 -4.98
N LEU A 72 -41.07 8.00 -4.62
CA LEU A 72 -42.31 8.12 -3.88
C LEU A 72 -43.43 7.42 -4.66
N LYS A 73 -44.27 6.70 -3.94
CA LYS A 73 -45.45 5.98 -4.43
C LYS A 73 -46.40 6.92 -5.19
N SER A 74 -46.31 7.00 -6.51
CA SER A 74 -47.42 7.23 -7.45
C SER A 74 -46.86 7.43 -8.85
N HIS A 75 -47.49 6.77 -9.83
CA HIS A 75 -47.01 6.57 -11.20
C HIS A 75 -45.78 5.67 -11.30
N ILE A 76 -46.03 4.40 -11.62
CA ILE A 76 -45.07 3.57 -12.35
C ILE A 76 -44.89 4.26 -13.70
N PRO A 77 -43.78 4.97 -13.98
CA PRO A 77 -43.49 5.35 -15.34
C PRO A 77 -43.11 4.04 -16.04
N ASN A 78 -43.69 3.78 -17.20
CA ASN A 78 -43.23 2.73 -18.11
C ASN A 78 -41.73 2.95 -18.42
N ASN A 79 -40.84 2.43 -17.57
CA ASN A 79 -39.39 2.53 -17.69
C ASN A 79 -38.81 1.64 -18.82
N ASN A 80 -39.66 1.02 -19.63
CA ASN A 80 -39.28 0.19 -20.79
C ASN A 80 -39.23 0.96 -22.11
N ARG A 81 -39.16 2.31 -22.09
CA ARG A 81 -39.26 3.10 -23.34
C ARG A 81 -38.08 2.97 -24.31
N PHE A 82 -36.91 2.49 -23.88
CA PHE A 82 -35.74 2.44 -24.77
C PHE A 82 -35.89 1.47 -25.96
N PHE A 83 -36.69 0.41 -25.79
CA PHE A 83 -36.85 -0.66 -26.79
C PHE A 83 -38.30 -0.93 -27.21
N ASN A 84 -39.28 -0.14 -26.74
CA ASN A 84 -40.67 -0.31 -27.15
C ASN A 84 -40.95 0.07 -28.63
N GLY A 85 -39.99 0.68 -29.34
CA GLY A 85 -40.02 0.92 -30.79
C GLY A 85 -39.38 -0.22 -31.58
N GLY A 86 -40.02 -1.39 -31.58
CA GLY A 86 -39.43 -2.66 -31.99
C GLY A 86 -39.26 -2.93 -33.50
N GLU A 87 -39.05 -1.94 -34.36
CA GLU A 87 -38.98 -2.17 -35.81
C GLU A 87 -37.65 -1.81 -36.51
N ASN A 88 -36.76 -1.00 -35.92
CA ASN A 88 -35.54 -0.55 -36.61
C ASN A 88 -34.27 -0.58 -35.74
N LEU A 89 -34.07 -1.61 -34.93
CA LEU A 89 -32.80 -1.77 -34.22
C LEU A 89 -31.76 -2.42 -35.15
N GLN A 90 -30.93 -1.62 -35.81
CA GLN A 90 -29.76 -2.12 -36.53
C GLN A 90 -28.54 -2.07 -35.61
N ILE A 91 -28.05 -3.24 -35.20
CA ILE A 91 -26.73 -3.34 -34.56
C ILE A 91 -25.69 -3.05 -35.64
N ASP A 92 -24.89 -2.00 -35.44
CA ASP A 92 -23.75 -1.72 -36.32
C ASP A 92 -22.58 -2.62 -35.92
N ASP A 93 -22.26 -3.61 -36.75
CA ASP A 93 -21.15 -4.54 -36.54
C ASP A 93 -19.82 -3.81 -36.35
N SER A 94 -19.59 -2.69 -37.04
CA SER A 94 -18.33 -1.95 -36.95
C SER A 94 -18.14 -1.34 -35.55
N ILE A 95 -19.20 -0.77 -34.98
CA ILE A 95 -19.20 -0.13 -33.66
C ILE A 95 -19.27 -1.19 -32.55
N TYR A 96 -20.04 -2.23 -32.77
CA TYR A 96 -20.10 -3.37 -31.86
C TYR A 96 -18.71 -4.02 -31.70
N ASN A 97 -17.99 -4.25 -32.80
CA ASN A 97 -16.64 -4.84 -32.76
C ASN A 97 -15.61 -3.92 -32.10
N THR A 98 -15.76 -2.60 -32.20
CA THR A 98 -14.74 -1.63 -31.77
C THR A 98 -14.99 -1.00 -30.39
N CYS A 99 -16.23 -0.97 -29.88
CA CYS A 99 -16.59 -0.26 -28.65
C CYS A 99 -17.03 -1.19 -27.50
N PRO A 100 -16.14 -1.48 -26.52
CA PRO A 100 -16.48 -2.30 -25.35
C PRO A 100 -17.65 -1.76 -24.52
N MET A 101 -17.76 -0.43 -24.40
CA MET A 101 -18.82 0.21 -23.62
C MET A 101 -20.19 0.03 -24.25
N TYR A 102 -20.26 0.07 -25.59
CA TYR A 102 -21.49 -0.18 -26.34
C TYR A 102 -21.92 -1.64 -26.23
N ARG A 103 -20.99 -2.59 -26.36
CA ARG A 103 -21.27 -4.01 -26.09
C ARG A 103 -21.78 -4.24 -24.68
N CYS A 104 -21.16 -3.60 -23.70
CA CYS A 104 -21.59 -3.66 -22.30
C CYS A 104 -23.02 -3.15 -22.12
N PHE A 105 -23.32 -1.97 -22.67
CA PHE A 105 -24.65 -1.38 -22.67
C PHE A 105 -25.71 -2.33 -23.24
N LEU A 106 -25.50 -2.86 -24.45
CA LEU A 106 -26.45 -3.75 -25.09
C LEU A 106 -26.73 -5.02 -24.27
N ARG A 107 -25.69 -5.64 -23.69
CA ARG A 107 -25.84 -6.85 -22.86
C ARG A 107 -26.68 -6.58 -21.60
N TRP A 108 -26.46 -5.46 -20.92
CA TRP A 108 -27.21 -5.09 -19.72
C TRP A 108 -28.66 -4.68 -20.01
N GLU A 109 -28.89 -3.97 -21.10
CA GLU A 109 -30.25 -3.61 -21.50
C GLU A 109 -31.05 -4.83 -21.98
N LEU A 110 -30.39 -5.81 -22.62
CA LEU A 110 -31.02 -7.09 -22.98
C LEU A 110 -31.54 -7.82 -21.74
N ILE A 111 -30.77 -7.83 -20.65
CA ILE A 111 -31.18 -8.40 -19.36
C ILE A 111 -32.35 -7.63 -18.75
N ARG A 112 -32.39 -6.31 -18.92
CA ARG A 112 -33.47 -5.44 -18.39
C ARG A 112 -34.74 -5.44 -19.24
N SER A 113 -34.65 -5.90 -20.49
CA SER A 113 -35.76 -5.87 -21.45
C SER A 113 -36.80 -6.98 -21.25
N ASN A 114 -38.02 -6.76 -21.75
CA ASN A 114 -39.11 -7.75 -21.73
C ASN A 114 -38.78 -8.99 -22.59
N SER A 115 -39.41 -10.13 -22.29
CA SER A 115 -39.20 -11.41 -22.96
C SER A 115 -39.37 -11.40 -24.49
N SER A 116 -40.22 -10.50 -25.03
CA SER A 116 -40.39 -10.31 -26.47
C SER A 116 -39.20 -9.64 -27.15
N LEU A 117 -38.55 -8.70 -26.47
CA LEU A 117 -37.36 -8.00 -26.95
C LEU A 117 -36.11 -8.86 -26.87
N GLN A 118 -36.00 -9.65 -25.81
CA GLN A 118 -34.96 -10.67 -25.69
C GLN A 118 -34.99 -11.63 -26.88
N ARG A 119 -36.18 -12.07 -27.31
CA ARG A 119 -36.31 -12.94 -28.50
C ARG A 119 -35.86 -12.24 -29.79
N LYS A 120 -36.27 -10.99 -30.01
CA LYS A 120 -35.83 -10.20 -31.18
C LYS A 120 -34.31 -9.97 -31.22
N PHE A 121 -33.67 -9.71 -30.09
CA PHE A 121 -32.22 -9.59 -30.02
C PHE A 121 -31.48 -10.89 -30.35
N MET A 122 -32.08 -12.04 -30.02
CA MET A 122 -31.54 -13.36 -30.40
C MET A 122 -31.71 -13.61 -31.90
N GLU A 123 -32.79 -13.13 -32.50
CA GLU A 123 -33.05 -13.20 -33.96
C GLU A 123 -32.14 -12.28 -34.77
N ILE A 124 -31.82 -11.08 -34.25
CA ILE A 124 -30.90 -10.11 -34.90
C ILE A 124 -29.44 -10.56 -34.81
N GLY A 125 -29.12 -11.46 -33.88
CA GLY A 125 -27.78 -11.99 -33.67
C GLY A 125 -26.87 -10.93 -33.05
N ILE A 126 -26.59 -11.05 -31.76
CA ILE A 126 -25.38 -10.42 -31.21
C ILE A 126 -24.21 -10.94 -32.06
N PRO A 127 -23.37 -10.08 -32.67
CA PRO A 127 -22.47 -10.47 -33.75
C PRO A 127 -21.73 -11.77 -33.44
N GLN A 128 -22.15 -12.83 -34.13
CA GLN A 128 -21.76 -14.22 -33.85
C GLN A 128 -20.31 -14.43 -34.23
N LYS A 129 -19.40 -14.15 -33.29
CA LYS A 129 -18.04 -14.72 -33.31
C LYS A 129 -17.95 -16.04 -32.54
N THR A 130 -18.99 -16.43 -31.83
CA THR A 130 -19.04 -17.68 -31.06
C THR A 130 -19.59 -18.80 -31.94
N VAL A 131 -18.72 -19.76 -32.28
CA VAL A 131 -19.09 -21.05 -32.89
C VAL A 131 -19.90 -21.85 -31.87
N LEU A 132 -21.19 -21.60 -31.76
CA LEU A 132 -22.15 -22.48 -31.07
C LEU A 132 -23.53 -22.30 -31.71
N SER A 133 -23.82 -23.20 -32.64
CA SER A 133 -25.05 -23.33 -33.43
C SER A 133 -26.21 -23.92 -32.62
N THR A 134 -26.44 -23.48 -31.39
CA THR A 134 -27.56 -23.96 -30.56
C THR A 134 -28.61 -22.88 -30.43
N THR A 135 -29.74 -23.08 -31.11
CA THR A 135 -31.01 -22.36 -30.90
C THR A 135 -31.28 -22.24 -29.40
N VAL A 136 -31.24 -21.02 -28.86
CA VAL A 136 -31.63 -20.73 -27.48
C VAL A 136 -33.14 -20.89 -27.36
N LYS A 137 -33.57 -21.96 -26.70
CA LYS A 137 -34.99 -22.33 -26.59
C LYS A 137 -35.69 -21.73 -25.36
N ARG A 138 -34.94 -21.29 -24.33
CA ARG A 138 -35.50 -20.70 -23.09
C ARG A 138 -34.77 -19.43 -22.66
N ILE A 139 -35.51 -18.51 -22.03
CA ILE A 139 -34.99 -17.26 -21.44
C ILE A 139 -33.88 -17.55 -20.41
N SER A 140 -33.93 -18.71 -19.74
CA SER A 140 -32.90 -19.19 -18.81
C SER A 140 -31.52 -19.38 -19.42
N ASP A 141 -31.44 -19.50 -20.75
CA ASP A 141 -30.22 -19.86 -21.49
C ASP A 141 -29.50 -18.62 -22.06
N ILE A 142 -30.11 -17.44 -21.92
CA ILE A 142 -29.56 -16.15 -22.39
C ILE A 142 -28.29 -15.80 -21.61
N PHE A 143 -28.27 -16.04 -20.29
CA PHE A 143 -27.15 -15.65 -19.42
C PHE A 143 -25.83 -16.36 -19.79
N PRO A 144 -25.79 -17.69 -19.99
CA PRO A 144 -24.61 -18.38 -20.52
C PRO A 144 -24.09 -17.79 -21.83
N HIS A 145 -25.00 -17.49 -22.77
CA HIS A 145 -24.64 -16.90 -24.07
C HIS A 145 -24.03 -15.50 -23.94
N LEU A 146 -24.57 -14.65 -23.04
CA LEU A 146 -24.01 -13.32 -22.81
C LEU A 146 -22.60 -13.38 -22.20
N ILE A 147 -22.35 -14.33 -21.30
CA ILE A 147 -21.03 -14.51 -20.68
C ILE A 147 -20.02 -15.03 -21.71
N GLN A 148 -20.39 -16.03 -22.52
CA GLN A 148 -19.55 -16.52 -23.62
C GLN A 148 -19.27 -15.43 -24.65
N ASN A 149 -20.26 -14.59 -24.95
CA ASN A 149 -20.07 -13.43 -25.81
C ASN A 149 -19.09 -12.41 -25.19
N CYS A 150 -19.16 -12.13 -23.88
CA CYS A 150 -18.15 -11.30 -23.22
C CYS A 150 -16.75 -11.89 -23.36
N ILE A 151 -16.60 -13.21 -23.21
CA ILE A 151 -15.31 -13.90 -23.34
C ILE A 151 -14.77 -13.80 -24.78
N ALA A 152 -15.60 -14.04 -25.79
CA ALA A 152 -15.21 -13.97 -27.20
C ALA A 152 -14.68 -12.58 -27.62
N TYR A 153 -15.22 -11.51 -27.03
CA TYR A 153 -14.81 -10.13 -27.27
C TYR A 153 -13.77 -9.60 -26.26
N GLN A 154 -13.23 -10.47 -25.39
CA GLN A 154 -12.29 -10.12 -24.32
C GLN A 154 -12.81 -9.06 -23.32
N ASP A 155 -14.13 -8.90 -23.19
CA ASP A 155 -14.78 -8.01 -22.22
C ASP A 155 -14.91 -8.69 -20.84
N ILE A 156 -13.81 -9.24 -20.35
CA ILE A 156 -13.76 -10.11 -19.17
C ILE A 156 -14.35 -9.45 -17.90
N PRO A 157 -14.10 -8.15 -17.60
CA PRO A 157 -14.75 -7.47 -16.48
C PRO A 157 -16.29 -7.55 -16.51
N ASN A 158 -16.88 -7.44 -17.69
CA ASN A 158 -18.33 -7.52 -17.86
C ASN A 158 -18.83 -8.96 -17.72
N ALA A 159 -18.06 -9.96 -18.18
CA ALA A 159 -18.37 -11.38 -17.93
C ALA A 159 -18.49 -11.68 -16.43
N VAL A 160 -17.54 -11.17 -15.63
CA VAL A 160 -17.55 -11.31 -14.16
C VAL A 160 -18.77 -10.64 -13.55
N ASP A 161 -19.07 -9.40 -13.93
CA ASP A 161 -20.21 -8.65 -13.38
C ASP A 161 -21.55 -9.33 -13.68
N LEU A 162 -21.72 -9.84 -14.90
CA LEU A 162 -22.90 -10.60 -15.31
C LEU A 162 -23.03 -11.91 -14.53
N PHE A 163 -21.93 -12.63 -14.33
CA PHE A 163 -21.92 -13.88 -13.57
C PHE A 163 -22.33 -13.64 -12.10
N ILE A 164 -21.69 -12.68 -11.42
CA ILE A 164 -21.99 -12.36 -10.02
C ILE A 164 -23.45 -11.90 -9.89
N TRP A 165 -23.92 -11.02 -10.80
CA TRP A 165 -25.29 -10.52 -10.77
C TRP A 165 -26.32 -11.63 -10.92
N HIS A 166 -26.13 -12.54 -11.88
CA HIS A 166 -27.05 -13.64 -12.17
C HIS A 166 -27.23 -14.58 -10.98
N TYR A 167 -26.12 -14.98 -10.35
CA TYR A 167 -26.13 -15.90 -9.21
C TYR A 167 -26.45 -15.23 -7.88
N SER A 168 -26.25 -13.92 -7.76
CA SER A 168 -26.72 -13.14 -6.60
C SER A 168 -28.24 -12.96 -6.61
N LYS A 169 -28.87 -12.89 -7.79
CA LYS A 169 -30.34 -12.84 -7.94
C LYS A 169 -31.01 -14.20 -7.77
N ASN A 170 -30.28 -15.30 -7.96
CA ASN A 170 -30.77 -16.66 -7.85
C ASN A 170 -29.95 -17.44 -6.82
N PRO A 171 -30.10 -17.16 -5.51
CA PRO A 171 -29.19 -17.69 -4.52
C PRO A 171 -29.22 -19.23 -4.41
N ASP A 172 -30.36 -19.86 -4.68
CA ASP A 172 -30.55 -21.31 -4.57
C ASP A 172 -29.97 -22.11 -5.75
N ARG A 173 -29.52 -21.42 -6.81
CA ARG A 173 -28.94 -22.06 -7.99
C ARG A 173 -27.46 -22.38 -7.76
N LEU A 174 -27.08 -23.64 -8.04
CA LEU A 174 -25.69 -24.07 -8.05
C LEU A 174 -24.89 -23.31 -9.13
N LEU A 175 -23.66 -22.93 -8.78
CA LEU A 175 -22.75 -22.26 -9.71
C LEU A 175 -22.33 -23.23 -10.81
N ASP A 176 -22.26 -22.73 -12.05
CA ASP A 176 -21.78 -23.51 -13.19
C ASP A 176 -20.25 -23.54 -13.20
N GLU A 177 -19.67 -24.71 -12.93
CA GLU A 177 -18.22 -24.93 -12.88
C GLU A 177 -17.53 -24.70 -14.23
N ASN A 178 -18.20 -25.00 -15.35
CA ASN A 178 -17.64 -24.79 -16.68
C ASN A 178 -17.48 -23.29 -16.97
N MET A 179 -18.50 -22.51 -16.61
CA MET A 179 -18.44 -21.05 -16.74
C MET A 179 -17.39 -20.43 -15.82
N ILE A 180 -17.23 -20.96 -14.61
CA ILE A 180 -16.16 -20.54 -13.70
C ILE A 180 -14.80 -20.79 -14.34
N HIS A 181 -14.60 -21.97 -14.93
CA HIS A 181 -13.37 -22.36 -15.61
C HIS A 181 -13.10 -21.48 -16.84
N GLU A 182 -14.11 -21.18 -17.66
CA GLU A 182 -13.99 -20.31 -18.84
C GLU A 182 -13.62 -18.86 -18.47
N ILE A 183 -14.25 -18.30 -17.44
CA ILE A 183 -13.92 -16.95 -16.93
C ILE A 183 -12.48 -16.95 -16.38
N THR A 184 -12.10 -17.97 -15.61
CA THR A 184 -10.76 -18.07 -15.02
C THR A 184 -9.68 -18.23 -16.10
N ASN A 185 -9.92 -19.07 -17.11
CA ASN A 185 -9.08 -19.19 -18.31
C ASN A 185 -8.89 -17.84 -19.00
N SER A 186 -10.00 -17.13 -19.23
CA SER A 186 -9.98 -15.85 -19.92
C SER A 186 -9.14 -14.82 -19.15
N ILE A 187 -9.28 -14.77 -17.83
CA ILE A 187 -8.46 -13.90 -16.97
C ILE A 187 -6.98 -14.30 -17.05
N ALA A 188 -6.68 -15.60 -16.92
CA ALA A 188 -5.33 -16.12 -16.91
C ALA A 188 -4.56 -15.81 -18.20
N TYR A 189 -5.18 -15.97 -19.37
CA TYR A 189 -4.53 -15.78 -20.68
C TYR A 189 -4.75 -14.41 -21.31
N SER A 190 -5.50 -13.53 -20.65
CA SER A 190 -5.67 -12.16 -21.15
C SER A 190 -4.39 -11.34 -21.00
N ASN A 191 -4.12 -10.49 -21.99
CA ASN A 191 -3.12 -9.44 -21.91
C ASN A 191 -3.83 -8.08 -21.80
N PRO A 192 -4.30 -7.68 -20.61
CA PRO A 192 -5.14 -6.50 -20.47
C PRO A 192 -4.35 -5.20 -20.63
N LEU A 193 -4.88 -4.26 -21.43
CA LEU A 193 -4.41 -2.86 -21.48
C LEU A 193 -4.54 -2.16 -20.11
N LYS A 194 -5.45 -2.61 -19.24
CA LYS A 194 -5.68 -2.10 -17.88
C LYS A 194 -5.69 -3.25 -16.86
N PRO A 195 -4.53 -3.76 -16.43
CA PRO A 195 -4.44 -4.94 -15.58
C PRO A 195 -5.11 -4.72 -14.21
N GLU A 196 -5.03 -3.51 -13.63
CA GLU A 196 -5.63 -3.19 -12.32
C GLU A 196 -7.14 -3.44 -12.27
N HIS A 197 -7.87 -3.03 -13.31
CA HIS A 197 -9.32 -3.22 -13.36
C HIS A 197 -9.69 -4.70 -13.49
N LEU A 198 -8.99 -5.43 -14.36
CA LEU A 198 -9.20 -6.87 -14.55
C LEU A 198 -8.95 -7.64 -13.24
N PHE A 199 -7.83 -7.37 -12.57
CA PHE A 199 -7.47 -8.07 -11.35
C PHE A 199 -8.39 -7.70 -10.18
N SER A 200 -8.90 -6.47 -10.11
CA SER A 200 -9.93 -6.09 -9.14
C SER A 200 -11.19 -6.94 -9.32
N LYS A 201 -11.60 -7.18 -10.57
CA LYS A 201 -12.73 -8.06 -10.91
C LYS A 201 -12.43 -9.52 -10.63
N PHE A 202 -11.21 -9.99 -10.91
CA PHE A 202 -10.78 -11.33 -10.53
C PHE A 202 -10.90 -11.57 -9.01
N VAL A 203 -10.49 -10.61 -8.18
CA VAL A 203 -10.65 -10.72 -6.72
C VAL A 203 -12.13 -10.76 -6.32
N GLN A 204 -12.99 -9.93 -6.93
CA GLN A 204 -14.43 -9.97 -6.68
C GLN A 204 -15.04 -11.33 -7.06
N PHE A 205 -14.65 -11.85 -8.23
CA PHE A 205 -15.07 -13.15 -8.72
C PHE A 205 -14.66 -14.28 -7.78
N MET A 206 -13.37 -14.34 -7.40
CA MET A 206 -12.85 -15.39 -6.52
C MET A 206 -13.46 -15.32 -5.12
N ASN A 207 -13.69 -14.13 -4.56
CA ASN A 207 -14.41 -14.01 -3.28
C ASN A 207 -15.83 -14.58 -3.38
N PHE A 208 -16.57 -14.22 -4.44
CA PHE A 208 -17.93 -14.72 -4.66
C PHE A 208 -17.96 -16.25 -4.83
N VAL A 209 -17.03 -16.80 -5.61
CA VAL A 209 -16.93 -18.25 -5.83
C VAL A 209 -16.56 -18.97 -4.54
N THR A 210 -15.55 -18.51 -3.80
CA THR A 210 -15.10 -19.16 -2.54
C THR A 210 -16.12 -19.08 -1.41
N GLU A 211 -16.94 -18.03 -1.36
CA GLU A 211 -18.07 -17.93 -0.43
C GLU A 211 -19.14 -19.00 -0.68
N ARG A 212 -19.36 -19.38 -1.95
CA ARG A 212 -20.39 -20.36 -2.34
C ARG A 212 -19.86 -21.78 -2.51
N ILE A 213 -18.63 -21.94 -2.99
CA ILE A 213 -17.91 -23.20 -3.16
C ILE A 213 -16.63 -23.12 -2.35
N LYS A 214 -16.67 -23.61 -1.11
CA LYS A 214 -15.53 -23.55 -0.17
C LYS A 214 -14.29 -24.31 -0.65
N THR A 215 -14.47 -25.27 -1.57
CA THR A 215 -13.42 -26.18 -2.06
C THR A 215 -12.92 -25.84 -3.47
N TYR A 216 -13.33 -24.71 -4.06
CA TYR A 216 -12.89 -24.36 -5.40
C TYR A 216 -11.39 -24.03 -5.42
N GLU A 217 -10.62 -24.81 -6.18
CA GLU A 217 -9.17 -24.62 -6.38
C GLU A 217 -8.88 -24.19 -7.81
N ILE A 218 -8.03 -23.17 -7.96
CA ILE A 218 -7.52 -22.73 -9.26
C ILE A 218 -6.61 -23.83 -9.83
N THR A 219 -6.61 -24.04 -11.15
CA THR A 219 -5.70 -25.01 -11.77
C THR A 219 -4.24 -24.52 -11.77
N GLU A 220 -3.28 -25.44 -11.82
CA GLU A 220 -1.85 -25.08 -11.86
C GLU A 220 -1.53 -24.13 -13.02
N GLN A 221 -2.06 -24.37 -14.22
CA GLN A 221 -1.81 -23.53 -15.39
C GLN A 221 -2.37 -22.11 -15.22
N HIS A 222 -3.57 -21.97 -14.66
CA HIS A 222 -4.14 -20.66 -14.35
C HIS A 222 -3.26 -19.91 -13.34
N ALA A 223 -2.76 -20.60 -12.33
CA ALA A 223 -1.91 -20.01 -11.29
C ALA A 223 -0.58 -19.48 -11.85
N LEU A 224 0.04 -20.22 -12.76
CA LEU A 224 1.27 -19.81 -13.45
C LEU A 224 1.05 -18.49 -14.23
N GLN A 225 -0.01 -18.44 -15.02
CA GLN A 225 -0.30 -17.29 -15.88
C GLN A 225 -0.79 -16.09 -15.09
N ILE A 226 -1.68 -16.30 -14.10
CA ILE A 226 -2.12 -15.25 -13.18
C ILE A 226 -0.93 -14.70 -12.40
N CYS A 227 0.00 -15.53 -11.96
CA CYS A 227 1.22 -15.06 -11.29
C CYS A 227 2.08 -14.21 -12.23
N ALA A 228 2.36 -14.68 -13.45
CA ALA A 228 3.13 -13.93 -14.43
C ALA A 228 2.49 -12.56 -14.75
N ASN A 229 1.18 -12.53 -14.96
CA ASN A 229 0.44 -11.31 -15.25
C ASN A 229 0.34 -10.40 -14.02
N ALA A 230 0.11 -10.94 -12.83
CA ALA A 230 0.02 -10.16 -11.60
C ALA A 230 1.36 -9.51 -11.25
N LEU A 231 2.49 -10.19 -11.50
CA LEU A 231 3.82 -9.61 -11.28
C LEU A 231 4.11 -8.37 -12.13
N SER A 232 3.36 -8.14 -13.21
CA SER A 232 3.42 -6.90 -14.00
C SER A 232 2.71 -5.71 -13.34
N LEU A 233 1.92 -5.93 -12.28
CA LEU A 233 1.27 -4.86 -11.50
C LEU A 233 2.29 -4.16 -10.58
N GLU A 234 2.88 -3.06 -11.04
CA GLU A 234 3.81 -2.29 -10.21
C GLU A 234 3.10 -1.30 -9.23
N ASN A 235 1.88 -0.87 -9.55
CA ASN A 235 1.26 0.31 -8.91
C ASN A 235 0.34 0.00 -7.72
N ASP A 236 -0.36 -1.14 -7.68
CA ASP A 236 -1.27 -1.51 -6.59
C ASP A 236 -0.80 -2.76 -5.82
N ALA A 237 -0.10 -2.52 -4.70
CA ALA A 237 0.40 -3.61 -3.85
C ALA A 237 -0.70 -4.36 -3.10
N LEU A 238 -1.81 -3.71 -2.75
CA LEU A 238 -2.87 -4.37 -1.99
C LEU A 238 -3.60 -5.35 -2.92
N LEU A 239 -3.90 -4.90 -4.14
CA LEU A 239 -4.47 -5.75 -5.16
C LEU A 239 -3.52 -6.90 -5.51
N LEU A 240 -2.24 -6.62 -5.71
CA LEU A 240 -1.22 -7.64 -5.97
C LEU A 240 -1.19 -8.70 -4.86
N LYS A 241 -1.22 -8.30 -3.59
CA LYS A 241 -1.26 -9.23 -2.45
C LYS A 241 -2.52 -10.08 -2.44
N LYS A 242 -3.69 -9.50 -2.74
CA LYS A 242 -4.96 -10.25 -2.81
C LYS A 242 -4.95 -11.27 -3.94
N VAL A 243 -4.51 -10.87 -5.14
CA VAL A 243 -4.43 -11.75 -6.32
C VAL A 243 -3.45 -12.89 -6.07
N LEU A 244 -2.22 -12.58 -5.62
CA LEU A 244 -1.21 -13.59 -5.32
C LEU A 244 -1.63 -14.46 -4.11
N GLY A 245 -2.45 -13.94 -3.20
CA GLY A 245 -3.03 -14.73 -2.10
C GLY A 245 -3.75 -16.00 -2.59
N TYR A 246 -4.48 -15.92 -3.71
CA TYR A 246 -5.13 -17.10 -4.30
C TYR A 246 -4.12 -18.09 -4.90
N VAL A 247 -3.04 -17.60 -5.52
CA VAL A 247 -1.94 -18.45 -6.03
C VAL A 247 -1.20 -19.17 -4.90
N LEU A 248 -1.03 -18.49 -3.75
CA LEU A 248 -0.31 -19.01 -2.59
C LEU A 248 -1.10 -20.04 -1.78
N ASN A 249 -2.43 -20.01 -1.85
CA ASN A 249 -3.29 -20.96 -1.14
C ASN A 249 -3.45 -22.30 -1.87
N MET A 250 -2.85 -22.46 -3.05
CA MET A 250 -2.91 -23.72 -3.79
C MET A 250 -2.08 -24.82 -3.13
N PRO A 251 -2.62 -26.04 -2.99
CA PRO A 251 -1.87 -27.16 -2.44
C PRO A 251 -0.70 -27.52 -3.36
N CYS A 252 0.51 -27.56 -2.79
CA CYS A 252 1.69 -28.10 -3.46
C CYS A 252 1.58 -29.63 -3.57
N LYS A 253 0.83 -30.15 -4.55
CA LYS A 253 0.80 -31.58 -4.85
C LYS A 253 2.11 -31.99 -5.54
N ASN A 254 3.21 -32.24 -4.81
CA ASN A 254 4.54 -32.71 -5.28
C ASN A 254 5.16 -32.03 -6.54
N SER A 255 4.49 -31.02 -7.11
CA SER A 255 4.81 -30.39 -8.38
C SER A 255 5.81 -29.27 -8.13
N ASN A 256 7.01 -29.44 -8.70
CA ASN A 256 8.09 -28.46 -8.59
C ASN A 256 7.73 -27.11 -9.24
N THR A 257 6.83 -27.09 -10.22
CA THR A 257 6.41 -25.90 -10.98
C THR A 257 5.48 -24.99 -10.17
N VAL A 258 4.49 -25.54 -9.47
CA VAL A 258 3.65 -24.76 -8.51
C VAL A 258 4.53 -24.15 -7.43
N ARG A 259 5.40 -24.97 -6.82
CA ARG A 259 6.31 -24.52 -5.77
C ARG A 259 7.21 -23.39 -6.24
N SER A 260 7.83 -23.51 -7.41
CA SER A 260 8.67 -22.46 -8.00
C SER A 260 7.91 -21.14 -8.18
N THR A 261 6.64 -21.23 -8.60
CA THR A 261 5.80 -20.05 -8.86
C THR A 261 5.36 -19.37 -7.58
N GLN A 262 4.99 -20.13 -6.56
CA GLN A 262 4.70 -19.61 -5.23
C GLN A 262 5.93 -18.91 -4.62
N VAL A 263 7.13 -19.49 -4.80
CA VAL A 263 8.38 -18.86 -4.36
C VAL A 263 8.64 -17.55 -5.10
N LYS A 264 8.47 -17.51 -6.43
CA LYS A 264 8.60 -16.28 -7.23
C LYS A 264 7.62 -15.20 -6.76
N ALA A 265 6.36 -15.56 -6.53
CA ALA A 265 5.34 -14.66 -6.00
C ALA A 265 5.75 -14.08 -4.64
N LEU A 266 6.15 -14.95 -3.70
CA LEU A 266 6.56 -14.53 -2.36
C LEU A 266 7.83 -13.66 -2.36
N TYR A 267 8.82 -13.96 -3.19
CA TYR A 267 10.03 -13.13 -3.33
C TYR A 267 9.74 -11.75 -3.90
N SER A 268 8.77 -11.64 -4.82
CA SER A 268 8.27 -10.36 -5.30
C SER A 268 7.59 -9.58 -4.18
N LEU A 269 6.68 -10.21 -3.43
CA LEU A 269 5.99 -9.61 -2.29
C LEU A 269 6.97 -9.13 -1.19
N ILE A 270 7.97 -9.93 -0.84
CA ILE A 270 9.03 -9.54 0.10
C ILE A 270 9.79 -8.32 -0.42
N SER A 271 10.13 -8.30 -1.71
CA SER A 271 10.82 -7.16 -2.32
C SER A 271 9.99 -5.89 -2.28
N LEU A 272 8.68 -5.99 -2.51
CA LEU A 272 7.74 -4.89 -2.44
C LEU A 272 7.58 -4.35 -1.01
N ASP A 273 7.40 -5.24 -0.03
CA ASP A 273 7.30 -4.87 1.38
C ASP A 273 8.60 -4.24 1.91
N CYS A 274 9.76 -4.71 1.45
CA CYS A 274 11.05 -4.08 1.76
C CYS A 274 11.14 -2.65 1.18
N ARG A 275 10.60 -2.38 -0.01
CA ARG A 275 10.57 -1.03 -0.59
C ARG A 275 9.65 -0.10 0.21
N ARG A 276 8.53 -0.62 0.73
CA ARG A 276 7.54 0.12 1.53
C ARG A 276 7.86 0.20 3.02
N ASN A 277 8.97 -0.37 3.47
CA ASN A 277 9.35 -0.48 4.89
C ASN A 277 8.29 -1.18 5.77
N ASN A 278 7.62 -2.20 5.21
CA ASN A 278 6.64 -3.05 5.90
C ASN A 278 7.29 -4.33 6.45
N PRO A 279 7.70 -4.38 7.73
CA PRO A 279 8.37 -5.55 8.31
C PRO A 279 7.43 -6.73 8.55
N ALA A 280 6.15 -6.46 8.83
CA ALA A 280 5.15 -7.47 9.13
C ALA A 280 4.82 -8.30 7.89
N GLY A 281 4.62 -7.63 6.74
CA GLY A 281 4.47 -8.30 5.45
C GLY A 281 5.67 -9.17 5.11
N VAL A 282 6.90 -8.65 5.28
CA VAL A 282 8.11 -9.46 5.09
C VAL A 282 8.13 -10.69 6.01
N LEU A 283 7.73 -10.55 7.28
CA LEU A 283 7.71 -11.69 8.20
C LEU A 283 6.69 -12.76 7.77
N LEU A 284 5.46 -12.36 7.43
CA LEU A 284 4.40 -13.28 6.98
C LEU A 284 4.80 -14.01 5.69
N HIS A 285 5.32 -13.28 4.70
CA HIS A 285 5.76 -13.88 3.44
C HIS A 285 7.00 -14.75 3.65
N TRP A 286 7.95 -14.34 4.50
CA TRP A 286 9.14 -15.13 4.81
C TRP A 286 8.79 -16.46 5.49
N THR A 287 7.88 -16.47 6.46
CA THR A 287 7.48 -17.72 7.12
C THR A 287 6.87 -18.72 6.15
N LYS A 288 6.05 -18.23 5.19
CA LYS A 288 5.49 -19.07 4.12
C LYS A 288 6.56 -19.63 3.18
N VAL A 289 7.52 -18.80 2.73
CA VAL A 289 8.61 -19.28 1.84
C VAL A 289 9.50 -20.29 2.55
N ARG A 290 9.81 -20.06 3.82
CA ARG A 290 10.70 -20.93 4.59
C ARG A 290 10.11 -22.33 4.75
N GLU A 291 8.78 -22.46 4.79
CA GLU A 291 8.10 -23.76 4.85
C GLU A 291 8.21 -24.55 3.51
N LEU A 292 8.52 -23.89 2.39
CA LEU A 292 8.64 -24.53 1.07
C LEU A 292 10.02 -25.15 0.77
N TYR A 293 11.03 -24.85 1.60
CA TYR A 293 12.40 -25.35 1.44
C TYR A 293 12.91 -25.99 2.72
N ALA A 294 13.59 -27.14 2.60
CA ALA A 294 14.17 -27.85 3.74
C ALA A 294 15.41 -27.13 4.33
N THR A 295 16.22 -26.49 3.49
CA THR A 295 17.46 -25.82 3.89
C THR A 295 17.47 -24.35 3.47
N ILE A 296 18.08 -23.50 4.30
CA ILE A 296 18.14 -22.05 4.07
C ILE A 296 19.03 -21.68 2.88
N SER A 297 20.03 -22.52 2.59
CA SER A 297 21.02 -22.33 1.53
C SER A 297 20.41 -22.39 0.11
N ASN A 298 19.18 -22.92 -0.01
CA ASN A 298 18.44 -22.97 -1.27
C ASN A 298 17.70 -21.66 -1.61
N HIS A 299 17.69 -20.67 -0.71
CA HIS A 299 17.03 -19.39 -0.96
C HIS A 299 17.92 -18.39 -1.69
N ASP A 300 17.31 -17.46 -2.43
CA ASP A 300 18.06 -16.37 -3.06
C ASP A 300 18.71 -15.45 -2.00
N THR A 301 20.03 -15.41 -2.03
CA THR A 301 20.87 -14.57 -1.15
C THR A 301 20.51 -13.08 -1.21
N ARG A 302 20.00 -12.59 -2.35
CA ARG A 302 19.54 -11.19 -2.50
C ARG A 302 18.27 -10.92 -1.69
N ILE A 303 17.39 -11.91 -1.56
CA ILE A 303 16.18 -11.80 -0.74
C ILE A 303 16.55 -11.85 0.74
N LEU A 304 17.39 -12.81 1.14
CA LEU A 304 17.92 -12.90 2.50
C LEU A 304 18.59 -11.59 2.95
N TYR A 305 19.42 -10.99 2.08
CA TYR A 305 20.01 -9.67 2.27
C TYR A 305 18.97 -8.59 2.59
N LYS A 306 17.88 -8.51 1.79
CA LYS A 306 16.82 -7.51 1.98
C LYS A 306 16.10 -7.70 3.32
N ILE A 307 15.80 -8.94 3.68
CA ILE A 307 15.13 -9.30 4.94
C ILE A 307 16.00 -8.89 6.14
N ILE A 308 17.27 -9.34 6.17
CA ILE A 308 18.22 -9.02 7.24
C ILE A 308 18.36 -7.50 7.37
N LYS A 309 18.52 -6.78 6.26
CA LYS A 309 18.65 -5.32 6.25
C LYS A 309 17.42 -4.61 6.82
N LEU A 310 16.20 -5.07 6.51
CA LEU A 310 14.98 -4.47 7.02
C LEU A 310 14.81 -4.78 8.52
N PHE A 311 14.94 -6.04 8.94
CA PHE A 311 14.76 -6.43 10.34
C PHE A 311 15.83 -5.85 11.27
N THR A 312 17.06 -5.69 10.80
CA THR A 312 18.15 -5.03 11.57
C THR A 312 17.78 -3.61 11.99
N LYS A 313 17.12 -2.86 11.08
CA LYS A 313 16.68 -1.48 11.35
C LYS A 313 15.53 -1.42 12.36
N GLN A 314 14.71 -2.46 12.45
CA GLN A 314 13.48 -2.45 13.24
C GLN A 314 13.63 -3.26 14.53
N LYS A 315 13.71 -2.56 15.67
CA LYS A 315 13.92 -3.18 16.99
C LYS A 315 12.93 -4.30 17.33
N ALA A 316 11.69 -4.21 16.86
CA ALA A 316 10.65 -5.21 17.11
C ALA A 316 10.94 -6.57 16.46
N TYR A 317 11.70 -6.60 15.36
CA TYR A 317 11.92 -7.79 14.53
C TYR A 317 13.34 -8.37 14.66
N ARG A 318 14.18 -7.80 15.53
CA ARG A 318 15.58 -8.22 15.68
C ARG A 318 15.73 -9.65 16.20
N SER A 319 14.80 -10.12 17.04
CA SER A 319 14.75 -11.52 17.50
C SER A 319 14.61 -12.49 16.33
N LYS A 320 13.60 -12.26 15.47
CA LYS A 320 13.38 -13.06 14.26
C LYS A 320 14.55 -13.01 13.29
N CYS A 321 15.25 -11.87 13.22
CA CYS A 321 16.50 -11.75 12.46
C CYS A 321 17.65 -12.55 13.08
N ALA A 322 17.74 -12.63 14.41
CA ALA A 322 18.74 -13.46 15.09
C ALA A 322 18.52 -14.95 14.76
N ASP A 323 17.25 -15.39 14.80
CA ASP A 323 16.88 -16.76 14.42
C ASP A 323 17.29 -17.06 12.97
N LEU A 324 17.03 -16.11 12.05
CA LEU A 324 17.42 -16.23 10.65
C LEU A 324 18.94 -16.35 10.49
N VAL A 325 19.72 -15.45 11.12
CA VAL A 325 21.19 -15.44 11.04
C VAL A 325 21.76 -16.72 11.63
N SER A 326 21.20 -17.23 12.72
CA SER A 326 21.66 -18.47 13.35
C SER A 326 21.43 -19.73 12.52
N ALA A 327 20.49 -19.68 11.56
CA ALA A 327 20.18 -20.79 10.67
C ALA A 327 21.09 -20.85 9.44
N ILE A 328 21.78 -19.76 9.08
CA ILE A 328 22.65 -19.70 7.90
C ILE A 328 24.01 -20.31 8.24
N GLU A 329 24.43 -21.27 7.41
CA GLU A 329 25.74 -21.92 7.55
C GLU A 329 26.89 -20.94 7.27
N PRO A 330 28.00 -21.02 8.04
CA PRO A 330 29.18 -20.17 7.85
C PRO A 330 29.71 -20.11 6.43
N GLU A 331 29.81 -21.26 5.77
CA GLU A 331 30.30 -21.39 4.40
C GLU A 331 29.48 -20.58 3.39
N HIS A 332 28.16 -20.50 3.62
CA HIS A 332 27.23 -19.83 2.72
C HIS A 332 27.24 -18.31 2.87
N PHE A 333 27.40 -17.79 4.10
CA PHE A 333 27.39 -16.34 4.30
C PHE A 333 28.77 -15.69 4.13
N VAL A 334 29.86 -16.36 4.52
CA VAL A 334 31.23 -15.80 4.46
C VAL A 334 31.63 -15.51 3.02
N ASN A 335 31.30 -16.42 2.10
CA ASN A 335 31.68 -16.32 0.69
C ASN A 335 30.71 -15.46 -0.16
N ASN A 336 29.76 -14.76 0.48
CA ASN A 336 28.78 -13.92 -0.21
C ASN A 336 28.97 -12.44 0.09
N SER A 337 29.14 -11.63 -0.96
CA SER A 337 29.44 -10.20 -0.87
C SER A 337 28.33 -9.34 -0.28
N LEU A 338 27.09 -9.83 -0.22
CA LEU A 338 25.93 -9.11 0.31
C LEU A 338 25.55 -9.58 1.72
N LEU A 339 25.61 -10.90 1.96
CA LEU A 339 25.22 -11.49 3.25
C LEU A 339 26.23 -11.14 4.34
N LEU A 340 27.53 -11.32 4.10
CA LEU A 340 28.56 -11.09 5.11
C LEU A 340 28.49 -9.65 5.68
N PRO A 341 28.49 -8.58 4.88
CA PRO A 341 28.31 -7.23 5.41
C PRO A 341 26.98 -7.04 6.14
N SER A 342 25.91 -7.72 5.74
CA SER A 342 24.60 -7.56 6.36
C SER A 342 24.53 -8.18 7.76
N ILE A 343 25.17 -9.35 7.93
CA ILE A 343 25.26 -10.03 9.22
C ILE A 343 26.18 -9.25 10.18
N ILE A 344 27.31 -8.71 9.69
CA ILE A 344 28.18 -7.83 10.49
C ILE A 344 27.43 -6.56 10.93
N ASN A 345 26.63 -5.97 10.03
CA ASN A 345 25.77 -4.83 10.36
C ASN A 345 24.72 -5.18 11.41
N PHE A 346 24.17 -6.41 11.39
CA PHE A 346 23.25 -6.90 12.41
C PHE A 346 23.95 -7.03 13.77
N ALA A 347 25.15 -7.63 13.82
CA ALA A 347 25.95 -7.74 15.05
C ALA A 347 26.28 -6.36 15.63
N SER A 348 26.68 -5.41 14.78
CA SER A 348 26.93 -4.01 15.17
C SER A 348 25.67 -3.33 15.72
N ALA A 349 24.51 -3.51 15.07
CA ALA A 349 23.26 -2.85 15.46
C ALA A 349 22.61 -3.43 16.74
N THR A 350 22.93 -4.68 17.05
CA THR A 350 22.50 -5.39 18.27
C THR A 350 23.51 -5.29 19.41
N HIS A 351 24.71 -4.74 19.16
CA HIS A 351 25.83 -4.72 20.11
C HIS A 351 26.20 -6.12 20.63
N ASN A 352 26.07 -7.14 19.78
CA ASN A 352 26.38 -8.53 20.15
C ASN A 352 27.85 -8.85 19.86
N PHE A 353 28.71 -8.67 20.86
CA PHE A 353 30.14 -8.95 20.74
C PHE A 353 30.45 -10.43 20.48
N PRO A 354 29.84 -11.42 21.18
CA PRO A 354 30.05 -12.84 20.86
C PRO A 354 29.78 -13.20 19.40
N LEU A 355 28.69 -12.67 18.83
CA LEU A 355 28.38 -12.89 17.41
C LEU A 355 29.42 -12.22 16.49
N ALA A 356 29.90 -11.03 16.83
CA ALA A 356 30.94 -10.35 16.06
C ALA A 356 32.25 -11.15 16.03
N THR A 357 32.69 -11.66 17.19
CA THR A 357 33.88 -12.51 17.30
C THR A 357 33.71 -13.79 16.51
N LYS A 358 32.55 -14.45 16.61
CA LYS A 358 32.24 -15.65 15.83
C LYS A 358 32.32 -15.39 14.32
N ILE A 359 31.77 -14.27 13.84
CA ILE A 359 31.87 -13.93 12.41
C ILE A 359 33.33 -13.75 11.99
N MET A 360 34.16 -13.14 12.82
CA MET A 360 35.59 -12.97 12.50
C MET A 360 36.33 -14.30 12.46
N THR A 361 36.06 -15.23 13.39
CA THR A 361 36.62 -16.58 13.33
C THR A 361 36.12 -17.35 12.12
N ASP A 362 34.83 -17.24 11.78
CA ASP A 362 34.23 -17.90 10.62
C ASP A 362 34.85 -17.39 9.31
N ILE A 363 35.16 -16.09 9.20
CA ILE A 363 35.88 -15.54 8.03
C ILE A 363 37.27 -16.18 7.91
N THR A 364 38.00 -16.35 9.02
CA THR A 364 39.33 -16.97 8.96
C THR A 364 39.29 -18.46 8.61
N MET A 365 38.24 -19.18 9.00
CA MET A 365 38.12 -20.63 8.79
C MET A 365 37.51 -21.01 7.42
N TYR A 366 36.51 -20.26 6.94
CA TYR A 366 35.68 -20.66 5.79
C TYR A 366 35.82 -19.74 4.56
N SER A 367 36.72 -18.76 4.58
CA SER A 367 36.94 -17.88 3.41
C SER A 367 37.71 -18.59 2.30
N ASN A 368 37.14 -18.58 1.10
CA ASN A 368 37.85 -19.02 -0.10
C ASN A 368 38.77 -17.92 -0.69
N ILE A 369 39.64 -18.30 -1.61
CA ILE A 369 40.63 -17.42 -2.25
C ILE A 369 39.95 -16.21 -2.92
N ASP A 370 38.81 -16.42 -3.57
CA ASP A 370 38.03 -15.34 -4.20
C ASP A 370 37.50 -14.34 -3.18
N THR A 371 37.02 -14.81 -2.02
CA THR A 371 36.53 -13.99 -0.92
C THR A 371 37.65 -13.14 -0.35
N GLN A 372 38.82 -13.73 -0.12
CA GLN A 372 39.99 -13.02 0.38
C GLN A 372 40.45 -11.91 -0.58
N ASN A 373 40.46 -12.20 -1.89
CA ASN A 373 40.94 -11.26 -2.89
C ASN A 373 39.92 -10.18 -3.28
N LYS A 374 38.63 -10.50 -3.33
CA LYS A 374 37.59 -9.60 -3.85
C LYS A 374 36.64 -9.08 -2.77
N ILE A 375 36.12 -9.95 -1.90
CA ILE A 375 35.05 -9.59 -0.95
C ILE A 375 35.63 -8.83 0.24
N LEU A 376 36.73 -9.30 0.85
CA LEU A 376 37.34 -8.66 2.01
C LEU A 376 37.98 -7.30 1.67
N LYS A 377 38.47 -7.13 0.43
CA LYS A 377 38.95 -5.84 -0.07
C LYS A 377 37.84 -4.95 -0.63
N SER A 378 36.61 -5.47 -0.69
CA SER A 378 35.49 -4.70 -1.21
C SER A 378 35.20 -3.52 -0.30
N ARG A 379 34.86 -2.40 -0.94
CA ARG A 379 34.52 -1.16 -0.24
C ARG A 379 33.35 -1.34 0.73
N LEU A 380 32.33 -2.09 0.32
CA LEU A 380 31.14 -2.37 1.15
C LEU A 380 31.51 -3.11 2.44
N PHE A 381 32.43 -4.07 2.35
CA PHE A 381 32.90 -4.82 3.50
C PHE A 381 33.76 -3.95 4.42
N LEU A 382 34.75 -3.23 3.88
CA LEU A 382 35.61 -2.34 4.66
C LEU A 382 34.80 -1.24 5.40
N SER A 383 33.83 -0.60 4.74
CA SER A 383 32.93 0.36 5.39
C SER A 383 32.09 -0.28 6.52
N THR A 384 31.76 -1.57 6.37
CA THR A 384 31.00 -2.32 7.37
C THR A 384 31.89 -2.73 8.55
N LEU A 385 33.14 -3.14 8.30
CA LEU A 385 34.14 -3.37 9.34
C LEU A 385 34.44 -2.10 10.12
N LEU A 386 34.61 -0.97 9.44
CA LEU A 386 34.81 0.32 10.09
C LEU A 386 33.68 0.62 11.09
N ARG A 387 32.43 0.33 10.71
CA ARG A 387 31.28 0.45 11.61
C ARG A 387 31.34 -0.51 12.79
N LEU A 388 31.77 -1.74 12.58
CA LEU A 388 31.92 -2.74 13.62
C LEU A 388 32.96 -2.29 14.66
N HIS A 389 34.18 -1.96 14.23
CA HIS A 389 35.26 -1.52 15.12
C HIS A 389 34.90 -0.22 15.86
N LEU A 390 34.28 0.75 15.17
CA LEU A 390 33.76 1.97 15.83
C LEU A 390 32.63 1.68 16.83
N THR A 391 31.87 0.61 16.66
CA THR A 391 30.80 0.24 17.58
C THR A 391 31.34 -0.41 18.85
N PHE A 392 32.41 -1.21 18.73
CA PHE A 392 33.09 -1.89 19.83
C PHE A 392 34.31 -1.13 20.39
N GLN A 393 34.53 0.12 19.95
CA GLN A 393 35.59 1.02 20.42
C GLN A 393 37.02 0.50 20.21
N ASP A 394 37.22 -0.30 19.16
CA ASP A 394 38.55 -0.80 18.77
C ASP A 394 39.31 0.24 17.93
N SER A 395 40.07 1.10 18.60
CA SER A 395 40.83 2.18 17.96
C SER A 395 41.87 1.66 16.96
N ILE A 396 42.52 0.53 17.27
CA ILE A 396 43.54 -0.10 16.43
C ILE A 396 42.90 -0.65 15.15
N GLY A 397 41.78 -1.36 15.28
CA GLY A 397 41.01 -1.86 14.14
C GLY A 397 40.50 -0.72 13.23
N VAL A 398 40.03 0.38 13.81
CA VAL A 398 39.59 1.56 13.04
C VAL A 398 40.73 2.14 12.20
N GLU A 399 41.91 2.31 12.78
CA GLU A 399 43.05 2.87 12.05
C GLU A 399 43.51 1.96 10.90
N ARG A 400 43.58 0.64 11.15
CA ARG A 400 43.91 -0.36 10.11
C ARG A 400 42.92 -0.31 8.95
N VAL A 401 41.61 -0.36 9.24
CA VAL A 401 40.58 -0.32 8.20
C VAL A 401 40.59 1.00 7.43
N LEU A 402 40.82 2.14 8.08
CA LEU A 402 40.94 3.43 7.39
C LEU A 402 42.17 3.50 6.48
N LYS A 403 43.31 2.94 6.91
CA LYS A 403 44.51 2.81 6.08
C LYS A 403 44.25 1.94 4.86
N GLU A 404 43.56 0.80 5.02
CA GLU A 404 43.18 -0.07 3.92
C GLU A 404 42.20 0.58 2.94
N ILE A 405 41.17 1.30 3.42
CA ILE A 405 40.25 2.03 2.55
C ILE A 405 40.99 3.07 1.71
N ARG A 406 41.96 3.78 2.30
CA ARG A 406 42.77 4.77 1.58
C ARG A 406 43.70 4.10 0.56
N LYS A 407 44.28 2.95 0.90
CA LYS A 407 45.17 2.19 0.02
C LYS A 407 44.44 1.64 -1.20
N GLU A 408 43.26 1.05 -1.01
CA GLU A 408 42.52 0.34 -2.08
C GLU A 408 41.57 1.28 -2.87
N HIS A 409 41.01 2.32 -2.23
CA HIS A 409 39.94 3.14 -2.83
C HIS A 409 40.21 4.66 -2.81
N GLY A 410 41.34 5.10 -2.23
CA GLY A 410 41.80 6.50 -2.20
C GLY A 410 41.02 7.46 -1.29
N ILE A 411 39.69 7.54 -1.46
CA ILE A 411 38.82 8.56 -0.87
C ILE A 411 37.72 7.90 -0.03
N LEU A 412 37.28 8.54 1.06
CA LEU A 412 36.16 8.07 1.90
C LEU A 412 34.78 8.28 1.22
N THR A 413 33.84 7.36 1.47
CA THR A 413 32.44 7.49 1.02
C THR A 413 31.59 8.34 1.95
N SER A 414 30.41 8.72 1.47
CA SER A 414 29.31 9.21 2.30
C SER A 414 28.94 8.28 3.46
N ALA A 415 29.01 6.95 3.27
CA ALA A 415 28.72 5.97 4.31
C ALA A 415 29.82 5.94 5.39
N ASP A 416 31.09 6.05 5.00
CA ASP A 416 32.23 6.10 5.94
C ASP A 416 32.14 7.36 6.81
N TYR A 417 31.92 8.53 6.19
CA TYR A 417 31.71 9.78 6.92
C TYR A 417 30.51 9.70 7.85
N GLN A 418 29.40 9.12 7.40
CA GLN A 418 28.21 8.94 8.22
C GLN A 418 28.50 8.09 9.46
N VAL A 419 29.27 7.01 9.31
CA VAL A 419 29.64 6.11 10.42
C VAL A 419 30.53 6.83 11.42
N ILE A 420 31.56 7.56 10.95
CA ILE A 420 32.45 8.35 11.80
C ILE A 420 31.64 9.40 12.59
N ILE A 421 30.77 10.15 11.90
CA ILE A 421 29.91 11.15 12.55
C ILE A 421 28.96 10.49 13.53
N THR A 422 28.37 9.34 13.20
CA THR A 422 27.51 8.60 14.15
C THR A 422 28.27 8.22 15.42
N HIS A 423 29.52 7.79 15.29
CA HIS A 423 30.36 7.44 16.44
C HIS A 423 30.68 8.68 17.30
N LEU A 424 31.08 9.80 16.68
CA LEU A 424 31.33 11.07 17.39
C LEU A 424 30.08 11.56 18.15
N LEU A 425 28.90 11.39 17.57
CA LEU A 425 27.64 11.78 18.23
C LEU A 425 27.28 10.86 19.41
N LYS A 426 27.74 9.59 19.41
CA LYS A 426 27.48 8.63 20.50
C LYS A 426 28.27 8.92 21.77
N SER A 427 29.46 9.53 21.69
CA SER A 427 30.28 9.84 22.86
C SER A 427 29.63 10.88 23.79
N LYS A 428 28.62 11.59 23.30
CA LYS A 428 27.86 12.67 23.97
C LYS A 428 28.69 13.89 24.42
N LYS A 429 30.01 13.89 24.24
CA LYS A 429 30.89 15.02 24.55
C LYS A 429 30.59 16.23 23.65
N THR A 430 30.78 17.44 24.16
CA THR A 430 30.61 18.69 23.40
C THR A 430 31.64 18.80 22.28
N ASP A 431 32.89 18.45 22.55
CA ASP A 431 33.98 18.55 21.58
C ASP A 431 33.76 17.63 20.38
N ASP A 432 33.30 16.40 20.62
CA ASP A 432 33.01 15.44 19.57
C ASP A 432 31.81 15.87 18.71
N LEU A 433 30.83 16.56 19.31
CA LEU A 433 29.74 17.18 18.56
C LEU A 433 30.26 18.31 17.65
N MET A 434 31.14 19.17 18.15
CA MET A 434 31.76 20.24 17.33
C MET A 434 32.65 19.66 16.22
N ARG A 435 33.38 18.59 16.50
CA ARG A 435 34.14 17.82 15.48
C ARG A 435 33.22 17.22 14.42
N ALA A 436 32.07 16.66 14.82
CA ALA A 436 31.09 16.15 13.86
C ALA A 436 30.50 17.26 12.99
N LEU A 437 30.18 18.43 13.57
CA LEU A 437 29.68 19.60 12.85
C LEU A 437 30.71 20.12 11.84
N THR A 438 31.95 20.35 12.27
CA THR A 438 33.04 20.82 11.41
C THR A 438 33.36 19.83 10.30
N LEU A 439 33.38 18.52 10.60
CA LEU A 439 33.57 17.47 9.59
C LEU A 439 32.44 17.50 8.56
N SER A 440 31.18 17.63 8.98
CA SER A 440 30.04 17.70 8.06
C SER A 440 30.05 18.95 7.15
N GLN A 441 30.66 20.04 7.62
CA GLN A 441 30.83 21.26 6.84
C GLN A 441 31.91 21.11 5.76
N LYS A 442 33.00 20.40 6.06
CA LYS A 442 34.11 20.14 5.14
C LYS A 442 33.79 19.13 4.03
N ILE A 443 32.77 18.27 4.20
CA ILE A 443 32.39 17.32 3.15
C ILE A 443 31.68 18.06 2.01
N GLU A 444 32.12 17.80 0.79
CA GLU A 444 31.61 18.40 -0.44
C GLU A 444 30.53 17.54 -1.13
N GLY A 445 29.62 18.23 -1.83
CA GLY A 445 28.59 17.64 -2.68
C GLY A 445 27.65 16.66 -1.97
N PHE A 446 27.11 15.71 -2.75
CA PHE A 446 26.14 14.71 -2.28
C PHE A 446 26.65 13.83 -1.13
N LYS A 447 27.97 13.74 -0.93
CA LYS A 447 28.56 12.93 0.14
C LYS A 447 28.20 13.46 1.54
N ALA A 448 27.86 14.74 1.67
CA ALA A 448 27.51 15.36 2.94
C ALA A 448 26.08 15.02 3.42
N LEU A 449 25.16 14.67 2.52
CA LEU A 449 23.73 14.53 2.83
C LEU A 449 23.44 13.48 3.93
N PRO A 450 24.01 12.25 3.91
CA PRO A 450 23.77 11.26 4.95
C PRO A 450 24.31 11.67 6.33
N SER A 451 25.40 12.44 6.34
CA SER A 451 26.00 12.98 7.55
C SER A 451 25.14 14.09 8.15
N ILE A 452 24.67 15.02 7.31
CA ILE A 452 23.75 16.11 7.70
C ILE A 452 22.50 15.54 8.37
N ILE A 453 21.84 14.56 7.74
CA ILE A 453 20.61 13.99 8.30
C ILE A 453 20.85 13.23 9.62
N THR A 454 22.02 12.63 9.77
CA THR A 454 22.41 11.93 11.01
C THR A 454 22.57 12.92 12.17
N ILE A 455 23.16 14.08 11.91
CA ILE A 455 23.30 15.15 12.91
C ILE A 455 21.93 15.74 13.26
N ILE A 456 21.09 16.06 12.27
CA ILE A 456 19.72 16.54 12.51
C ILE A 456 18.92 15.52 13.35
N ASN A 457 19.02 14.24 13.01
CA ASN A 457 18.37 13.16 13.75
C ASN A 457 18.85 13.09 15.22
N TYR A 458 20.13 13.32 15.49
CA TYR A 458 20.66 13.38 16.87
C TYR A 458 20.18 14.63 17.61
N LEU A 459 20.28 15.80 16.98
CA LEU A 459 19.89 17.08 17.57
C LEU A 459 18.41 17.13 17.95
N THR A 460 17.53 16.52 17.15
CA THR A 460 16.09 16.41 17.44
C THR A 460 15.76 15.45 18.58
N LEU A 461 16.72 14.62 19.03
CA LEU A 461 16.56 13.67 20.13
C LEU A 461 17.16 14.17 21.46
N LEU A 462 17.90 15.29 21.46
CA LEU A 462 18.49 15.84 22.67
C LEU A 462 17.43 16.33 23.66
N ARG A 463 17.71 16.19 24.95
CA ARG A 463 16.86 16.77 26.02
C ARG A 463 17.12 18.26 26.21
N GLN A 464 16.13 19.01 26.71
CA GLN A 464 16.29 20.45 26.94
C GLN A 464 17.47 20.76 27.87
N ASP A 465 17.67 19.95 28.90
CA ASP A 465 18.80 20.12 29.84
C ASP A 465 20.15 19.81 29.17
N GLU A 466 20.20 18.80 28.30
CA GLU A 466 21.39 18.50 27.50
C GLU A 466 21.70 19.63 26.50
N MET A 467 20.68 20.28 25.94
CA MET A 467 20.87 21.44 25.04
C MET A 467 21.42 22.65 25.78
N LYS A 468 20.86 22.97 26.96
CA LYS A 468 21.32 24.08 27.81
C LYS A 468 22.77 23.87 28.24
N ASN A 469 23.11 22.67 28.69
CA ASN A 469 24.47 22.32 29.11
C ASN A 469 25.49 22.43 27.97
N LYS A 470 25.07 22.19 26.73
CA LYS A 470 25.93 22.29 25.53
C LYS A 470 26.07 23.71 24.96
N LYS A 471 25.35 24.71 25.51
CA LYS A 471 25.32 26.11 25.01
C LYS A 471 25.13 26.21 23.48
N LEU A 472 24.41 25.27 22.88
CA LEU A 472 24.27 25.15 21.43
C LEU A 472 22.92 25.70 20.96
N ASN A 473 22.92 26.61 19.98
CA ASN A 473 21.69 27.00 19.29
C ASN A 473 21.28 25.93 18.27
N VAL A 474 20.61 24.89 18.75
CA VAL A 474 20.16 23.73 17.94
C VAL A 474 19.34 24.15 16.71
N ARG A 475 18.48 25.17 16.84
CA ARG A 475 17.64 25.65 15.73
C ARG A 475 18.49 26.24 14.61
N ALA A 476 19.45 27.10 14.95
CA ALA A 476 20.34 27.69 13.96
C ALA A 476 21.20 26.63 13.25
N VAL A 477 21.69 25.62 13.99
CA VAL A 477 22.47 24.52 13.40
C VAL A 477 21.63 23.71 12.41
N ILE A 478 20.41 23.31 12.79
CA ILE A 478 19.50 22.59 11.90
C ILE A 478 19.16 23.42 10.67
N TYR A 479 18.87 24.72 10.84
CA TYR A 479 18.60 25.64 9.75
C TYR A 479 19.74 25.70 8.73
N ASN A 480 20.96 25.94 9.20
CA ASN A 480 22.15 26.03 8.34
C ASN A 480 22.44 24.71 7.62
N MET A 481 22.21 23.58 8.29
CA MET A 481 22.39 22.25 7.71
C MET A 481 21.39 21.95 6.60
N ILE A 482 20.12 22.29 6.79
CA ILE A 482 19.07 22.10 5.80
C ILE A 482 19.32 23.01 4.59
N LEU A 483 19.71 24.27 4.81
CA LEU A 483 20.09 25.16 3.72
C LEU A 483 21.27 24.62 2.91
N LYS A 484 22.31 24.09 3.58
CA LYS A 484 23.43 23.44 2.88
C LYS A 484 22.94 22.25 2.05
N ALA A 485 22.07 21.40 2.61
CA ALA A 485 21.50 20.26 1.89
C ALA A 485 20.68 20.70 0.66
N HIS A 486 19.87 21.75 0.79
CA HIS A 486 19.09 22.30 -0.32
C HIS A 486 19.98 22.88 -1.43
N LYS A 487 21.09 23.55 -1.09
CA LYS A 487 22.07 24.02 -2.10
C LYS A 487 22.69 22.86 -2.89
N ILE A 488 22.89 21.71 -2.25
CA ILE A 488 23.46 20.51 -2.89
C ILE A 488 22.41 19.79 -3.75
N ASP A 489 21.16 19.68 -3.28
CA ASP A 489 20.05 19.04 -3.97
C ASP A 489 18.81 19.95 -4.01
N PRO A 490 18.75 20.94 -4.91
CA PRO A 490 17.65 21.91 -4.96
C PRO A 490 16.30 21.28 -5.33
N ALA A 491 16.32 20.19 -6.09
CA ALA A 491 15.13 19.49 -6.55
C ALA A 491 14.61 18.45 -5.54
N HIS A 492 15.27 18.32 -4.39
CA HIS A 492 14.95 17.37 -3.33
C HIS A 492 14.80 15.91 -3.80
N LYS A 493 15.62 15.47 -4.77
CA LYS A 493 15.52 14.11 -5.32
C LYS A 493 16.07 13.05 -4.36
N ASP A 494 17.05 13.41 -3.53
CA ASP A 494 17.73 12.47 -2.64
C ASP A 494 16.80 11.89 -1.55
N LYS A 495 17.15 10.69 -1.06
CA LYS A 495 16.41 9.98 0.01
C LYS A 495 16.54 10.67 1.37
N MET A 496 17.51 11.55 1.54
CA MET A 496 17.68 12.38 2.74
C MET A 496 16.40 13.13 3.09
N TRP A 497 15.69 13.66 2.10
CA TRP A 497 14.43 14.40 2.28
C TRP A 497 13.28 13.51 2.78
N ASP A 498 13.22 12.25 2.35
CA ASP A 498 12.24 11.28 2.87
C ASP A 498 12.48 11.00 4.36
N ILE A 499 13.75 10.91 4.75
CA ILE A 499 14.18 10.71 6.14
C ILE A 499 13.91 11.98 6.96
N LEU A 500 14.16 13.17 6.40
CA LEU A 500 13.91 14.45 7.04
C LEU A 500 12.43 14.62 7.40
N ALA A 501 11.52 14.30 6.47
CA ALA A 501 10.07 14.29 6.72
C ALA A 501 9.70 13.37 7.90
N SER A 502 10.27 12.17 7.95
CA SER A 502 10.05 11.22 9.04
C SER A 502 10.57 11.73 10.38
N ILE A 503 11.75 12.39 10.40
CA ILE A 503 12.34 12.98 11.60
C ILE A 503 11.50 14.15 12.10
N PHE A 504 11.06 15.01 11.18
CA PHE A 504 10.21 16.16 11.51
C PHE A 504 8.92 15.72 12.18
N ILE A 505 8.15 14.82 11.57
CA ILE A 505 6.93 14.25 12.17
C ILE A 505 7.20 13.66 13.55
N ARG A 506 8.27 12.87 13.68
CA ARG A 506 8.64 12.28 14.98
C ARG A 506 8.99 13.34 16.02
N SER A 507 9.64 14.43 15.63
CA SER A 507 10.02 15.51 16.54
C SER A 507 8.82 16.27 17.13
N LEU A 508 7.65 16.15 16.50
CA LEU A 508 6.38 16.73 16.95
C LEU A 508 5.57 15.81 17.86
N THR A 509 5.96 14.53 17.99
CA THR A 509 5.27 13.56 18.85
C THR A 509 5.69 13.65 20.32
N THR A 510 4.76 13.39 21.24
CA THR A 510 4.97 13.47 22.69
C THR A 510 5.21 12.10 23.33
N TYR A 511 4.77 11.00 22.71
CA TYR A 511 4.84 9.66 23.31
C TYR A 511 6.25 9.14 23.65
N LYS A 512 7.31 9.78 23.11
CA LYS A 512 8.71 9.40 23.32
C LYS A 512 9.54 10.42 24.08
N ASN A 513 9.00 11.62 24.31
CA ASN A 513 9.79 12.78 24.71
C ASN A 513 9.14 13.53 25.88
N THR A 514 9.84 13.50 27.00
CA THR A 514 9.85 14.49 28.10
C THR A 514 10.41 15.86 27.66
N THR A 515 10.68 16.06 26.36
CA THR A 515 11.28 17.29 25.82
C THR A 515 10.18 18.22 25.34
N SER A 516 10.05 19.37 26.00
CA SER A 516 9.07 20.38 25.63
C SER A 516 9.24 20.80 24.17
N ILE A 517 8.09 20.88 23.49
CA ILE A 517 7.91 21.05 22.04
C ILE A 517 8.45 22.43 21.62
N MET A 518 9.77 22.56 21.49
CA MET A 518 10.38 23.81 21.02
C MET A 518 9.91 24.17 19.60
N TRP A 519 9.45 23.21 18.80
CA TRP A 519 9.08 23.41 17.40
C TRP A 519 7.63 23.88 17.20
N VAL A 520 6.82 23.94 18.27
CA VAL A 520 5.41 24.39 18.25
C VAL A 520 5.17 25.52 19.26
N ASN A 521 6.20 26.30 19.58
CA ASN A 521 6.01 27.55 20.31
C ASN A 521 5.44 28.60 19.35
N ASN A 522 4.11 28.63 19.23
CA ASN A 522 3.28 29.85 19.15
C ASN A 522 1.79 29.58 18.82
N ASN A 523 1.40 28.35 18.45
CA ASN A 523 -0.01 28.05 18.14
C ASN A 523 -0.76 27.38 19.30
N LYS A 524 -0.65 27.94 20.51
CA LYS A 524 -1.47 27.53 21.67
C LYS A 524 -2.97 27.92 21.56
N GLY A 525 -3.41 28.35 20.38
CA GLY A 525 -4.82 28.57 20.07
C GLY A 525 -5.36 27.52 19.10
N LYS A 526 -6.11 26.54 19.61
CA LYS A 526 -7.14 25.73 18.92
C LYS A 526 -6.79 24.36 18.29
N PHE A 527 -5.54 23.97 18.01
CA PHE A 527 -5.24 22.65 17.42
C PHE A 527 -4.49 21.72 18.37
N SER A 528 -4.96 20.47 18.53
CA SER A 528 -4.17 19.45 19.22
C SER A 528 -2.94 19.06 18.38
N SER A 529 -1.84 18.69 19.02
CA SER A 529 -0.59 18.33 18.32
C SER A 529 -0.79 17.19 17.30
N ILE A 530 -1.74 16.31 17.58
CA ILE A 530 -2.10 15.21 16.70
C ILE A 530 -2.92 15.65 15.47
N ASP A 531 -3.84 16.61 15.62
CA ASP A 531 -4.58 17.15 14.49
C ASP A 531 -3.61 17.89 13.54
N PHE A 532 -2.58 18.54 14.09
CA PHE A 532 -1.51 19.15 13.31
C PHE A 532 -0.67 18.11 12.54
N LEU A 533 -0.32 16.98 13.18
CA LEU A 533 0.38 15.88 12.51
C LEU A 533 -0.42 15.31 11.34
N ARG A 534 -1.73 15.10 11.55
CA ARG A 534 -2.66 14.66 10.51
C ARG A 534 -2.72 15.67 9.37
N HIS A 535 -2.91 16.95 9.67
CA HIS A 535 -2.92 18.03 8.68
C HIS A 535 -1.64 18.09 7.86
N CYS A 536 -0.46 18.00 8.49
CA CYS A 536 0.82 17.97 7.78
C CYS A 536 0.87 16.83 6.75
N TYR A 537 0.39 15.64 7.12
CA TYR A 537 0.36 14.50 6.21
C TYR A 537 -0.65 14.72 5.07
N GLU A 538 -1.88 15.09 5.38
CA GLU A 538 -2.96 15.29 4.38
C GLU A 538 -2.60 16.41 3.39
N ASN A 539 -2.06 17.53 3.88
CA ASN A 539 -1.60 18.63 3.05
C ASN A 539 -0.43 18.22 2.13
N SER A 540 0.37 17.22 2.53
CA SER A 540 1.54 16.77 1.76
C SER A 540 1.22 15.66 0.76
N LYS A 541 0.18 14.83 1.01
CA LYS A 541 -0.14 13.62 0.22
C LYS A 541 -0.37 13.92 -1.27
N THR A 542 -0.90 15.10 -1.61
CA THR A 542 -1.33 15.46 -2.98
C THR A 542 -0.40 16.45 -3.67
N LYS A 543 0.68 16.89 -3.02
CA LYS A 543 1.55 17.97 -3.51
C LYS A 543 2.71 17.46 -4.34
N ARG A 544 3.18 18.30 -5.27
CA ARG A 544 4.29 17.93 -6.15
C ARG A 544 5.62 18.09 -5.40
N PRO A 545 6.69 17.38 -5.82
CA PRO A 545 8.01 17.53 -5.21
C PRO A 545 8.56 18.97 -5.22
N LYS A 546 8.11 19.82 -6.16
CA LYS A 546 8.52 21.23 -6.23
C LYS A 546 7.90 22.10 -5.11
N ASP A 547 6.82 21.63 -4.51
CA ASP A 547 6.08 22.37 -3.48
C ASP A 547 6.60 22.07 -2.06
N ILE A 548 7.63 21.21 -1.94
CA ILE A 548 8.18 20.77 -0.66
C ILE A 548 8.76 21.96 0.10
N THR A 549 8.35 22.11 1.36
CA THR A 549 8.93 23.11 2.27
C THR A 549 10.39 22.77 2.55
N ILE A 550 11.30 23.65 2.13
CA ILE A 550 12.75 23.46 2.28
C ILE A 550 13.12 23.20 3.74
N ASN A 551 12.60 24.00 4.68
CA ASN A 551 12.87 23.83 6.10
C ASN A 551 11.58 23.79 6.93
N PRO A 552 11.03 22.60 7.20
CA PRO A 552 9.81 22.46 8.00
C PRO A 552 10.02 22.88 9.48
N PHE A 553 11.26 22.89 9.98
CA PHE A 553 11.57 23.29 11.37
C PHE A 553 11.54 24.80 11.60
N ALA A 554 11.57 25.60 10.53
CA ALA A 554 11.63 27.06 10.60
C ALA A 554 10.54 27.72 9.73
N SER A 555 9.49 26.99 9.36
CA SER A 555 8.42 27.53 8.52
C SER A 555 7.66 28.65 9.26
N PRO A 556 7.47 29.84 8.66
CA PRO A 556 6.73 30.94 9.26
C PRO A 556 5.25 30.62 9.41
N SER A 557 4.70 29.78 8.52
CA SER A 557 3.34 29.24 8.62
C SER A 557 3.41 27.72 8.79
N PRO A 558 3.27 27.20 10.02
CA PRO A 558 3.28 25.75 10.25
C PRO A 558 2.15 25.02 9.51
N ARG A 559 1.06 25.71 9.17
CA ARG A 559 -0.10 25.14 8.47
C ARG A 559 0.17 24.84 7.00
N ASP A 560 1.17 25.50 6.41
CA ASP A 560 1.52 25.36 4.98
C ASP A 560 2.72 24.44 4.77
N ILE A 561 3.13 23.69 5.81
CA ILE A 561 4.24 22.74 5.69
C ILE A 561 3.84 21.61 4.74
N ILE A 562 4.66 21.42 3.72
CA ILE A 562 4.56 20.34 2.73
C ILE A 562 5.82 19.49 2.85
N LEU A 563 5.64 18.23 3.23
CA LEU A 563 6.69 17.25 3.44
C LEU A 563 6.83 16.34 2.21
N LYS A 564 8.04 15.85 1.95
CA LYS A 564 8.26 14.81 0.95
C LYS A 564 7.70 13.47 1.44
N ILE A 565 6.56 13.06 0.91
CA ILE A 565 5.97 11.73 1.15
C ILE A 565 6.28 10.83 -0.05
N SER A 566 6.82 9.64 0.22
CA SER A 566 7.12 8.61 -0.78
C SER A 566 6.76 7.23 -0.23
N ALA A 567 6.71 6.23 -1.11
CA ALA A 567 6.47 4.84 -0.72
C ALA A 567 7.45 4.34 0.37
N SER A 568 8.64 4.94 0.45
CA SER A 568 9.67 4.54 1.41
C SER A 568 9.44 5.08 2.83
N ASN A 569 8.72 6.20 3.01
CA ASN A 569 8.56 6.82 4.33
C ASN A 569 7.10 6.91 4.81
N VAL A 570 6.12 6.71 3.92
CA VAL A 570 4.69 6.82 4.23
C VAL A 570 4.28 5.96 5.44
N VAL A 571 4.66 4.68 5.44
CA VAL A 571 4.37 3.75 6.55
C VAL A 571 5.07 4.18 7.84
N VAL A 572 6.29 4.72 7.75
CA VAL A 572 7.05 5.18 8.93
C VAL A 572 6.39 6.40 9.57
N ILE A 573 5.92 7.33 8.74
CA ILE A 573 5.19 8.53 9.17
C ILE A 573 3.86 8.13 9.81
N LEU A 574 3.02 7.36 9.11
CA LEU A 574 1.71 6.92 9.62
C LEU A 574 1.84 6.13 10.93
N ARG A 575 2.85 5.25 11.05
CA ARG A 575 3.11 4.49 12.28
C ARG A 575 3.48 5.41 13.44
N THR A 576 4.20 6.49 13.15
CA THR A 576 4.61 7.48 14.16
C THR A 576 3.39 8.29 14.63
N ILE A 577 2.52 8.71 13.72
CA ILE A 577 1.25 9.39 14.05
C ILE A 577 0.31 8.46 14.82
N ALA A 578 0.17 7.19 14.39
CA ALA A 578 -0.65 6.20 15.08
C ALA A 578 -0.20 5.96 16.54
N LYS A 579 1.11 5.96 16.81
CA LYS A 579 1.63 5.91 18.19
C LYS A 579 1.21 7.09 19.03
N GLU A 580 1.30 8.30 18.48
CA GLU A 580 0.85 9.50 19.16
C GLU A 580 -0.66 9.45 19.42
N ALA A 581 -1.44 9.02 18.43
CA ALA A 581 -2.89 8.81 18.55
C ALA A 581 -3.27 7.86 19.68
N SER A 582 -2.60 6.72 19.74
CA SER A 582 -2.79 5.74 20.80
C SER A 582 -2.41 6.32 22.17
N CYS A 583 -1.33 7.10 22.26
CA CYS A 583 -0.89 7.74 23.51
C CYS A 583 -1.90 8.78 24.00
N GLN A 584 -2.44 9.60 23.09
CA GLN A 584 -3.46 10.62 23.38
C GLN A 584 -4.89 10.08 23.42
N ARG A 585 -5.09 8.76 23.26
CA ARG A 585 -6.40 8.08 23.23
C ARG A 585 -7.35 8.59 22.12
N ARG A 586 -6.81 9.15 21.04
CA ARG A 586 -7.55 9.63 19.86
C ARG A 586 -7.80 8.49 18.86
N LYS A 587 -8.90 7.77 19.07
CA LYS A 587 -9.28 6.59 18.26
C LYS A 587 -9.57 6.93 16.79
N ASP A 588 -10.11 8.11 16.54
CA ASP A 588 -10.43 8.62 15.20
C ASP A 588 -9.18 8.75 14.32
N VAL A 589 -8.15 9.44 14.81
CA VAL A 589 -6.87 9.59 14.09
C VAL A 589 -6.14 8.26 13.99
N PHE A 590 -6.25 7.42 15.02
CA PHE A 590 -5.66 6.08 14.99
C PHE A 590 -6.24 5.22 13.87
N LEU A 591 -7.57 5.14 13.75
CA LEU A 591 -8.25 4.39 12.70
C LEU A 591 -7.95 4.98 11.32
N TRP A 592 -7.94 6.31 11.20
CA TRP A 592 -7.51 6.99 9.98
C TRP A 592 -6.10 6.57 9.53
N CYS A 593 -5.12 6.52 10.44
CA CYS A 593 -3.78 6.04 10.11
C CYS A 593 -3.77 4.60 9.58
N MET A 594 -4.61 3.72 10.14
CA MET A 594 -4.69 2.32 9.69
C MET A 594 -5.32 2.21 8.30
N ASN A 595 -6.37 2.98 8.01
CA ASN A 595 -6.94 3.08 6.67
C ASN A 595 -5.91 3.55 5.65
N GLU A 596 -5.18 4.62 5.98
CA GLU A 596 -4.10 5.15 5.14
C GLU A 596 -2.97 4.13 4.94
N MET A 597 -2.61 3.33 5.94
CA MET A 597 -1.65 2.23 5.76
C MET A 597 -2.17 1.16 4.80
N THR A 598 -3.47 0.86 4.84
CA THR A 598 -4.12 -0.08 3.91
C THR A 598 -4.14 0.44 2.49
N GLU A 599 -4.49 1.72 2.27
CA GLU A 599 -4.36 2.38 0.96
C GLU A 599 -2.91 2.34 0.44
N ASN A 600 -1.93 2.40 1.34
CA ASN A 600 -0.52 2.28 1.03
C ASN A 600 0.01 0.84 1.00
N GLY A 601 -0.87 -0.17 0.88
CA GLY A 601 -0.54 -1.56 0.56
C GLY A 601 -0.23 -2.48 1.74
N MET A 602 -0.54 -2.07 2.97
CA MET A 602 -0.52 -2.99 4.12
C MET A 602 -1.84 -3.74 4.25
N SER A 603 -1.82 -5.07 4.38
CA SER A 603 -3.02 -5.82 4.70
C SER A 603 -3.43 -5.60 6.17
N ARG A 604 -4.69 -5.89 6.52
CA ARG A 604 -5.15 -5.80 7.92
C ARG A 604 -4.37 -6.72 8.85
N GLU A 605 -4.03 -7.92 8.38
CA GLU A 605 -3.20 -8.90 9.11
C GLU A 605 -1.80 -8.35 9.36
N GLU A 606 -1.20 -7.67 8.38
CA GLU A 606 0.11 -7.03 8.53
C GLU A 606 0.08 -5.89 9.54
N ILE A 607 -0.97 -5.06 9.50
CA ILE A 607 -1.18 -3.98 10.47
C ILE A 607 -1.34 -4.55 11.89
N GLU A 608 -2.12 -5.62 12.04
CA GLU A 608 -2.29 -6.33 13.32
C GLU A 608 -0.99 -6.88 13.84
N LEU A 609 -0.23 -7.58 13.01
CA LEU A 609 1.06 -8.13 13.39
C LEU A 609 2.07 -7.04 13.73
N ASP A 610 2.16 -5.96 12.95
CA ASP A 610 3.10 -4.86 13.17
C ASP A 610 2.81 -4.16 14.50
N TRP A 611 1.56 -3.81 14.74
CA TRP A 611 1.16 -3.12 15.97
C TRP A 611 1.42 -3.98 17.21
N ASN A 612 1.03 -5.25 17.17
CA ASN A 612 1.26 -6.20 18.26
C ASN A 612 2.76 -6.45 18.49
N SER A 613 3.54 -6.62 17.43
CA SER A 613 5.01 -6.77 17.51
C SER A 613 5.67 -5.53 18.11
N MET A 614 5.10 -4.34 17.91
CA MET A 614 5.65 -3.11 18.48
C MET A 614 5.32 -2.93 19.97
N GLN A 615 4.14 -3.39 20.42
CA GLN A 615 3.62 -3.15 21.77
C GLN A 615 3.92 -4.30 22.75
N LYS A 616 3.88 -5.56 22.30
CA LYS A 616 4.00 -6.73 23.16
C LYS A 616 5.38 -7.37 23.04
N HIS A 617 6.02 -7.65 24.17
CA HIS A 617 7.33 -8.31 24.15
C HIS A 617 7.21 -9.83 23.94
N GLN A 618 6.11 -10.44 24.40
CA GLN A 618 5.81 -11.86 24.20
C GLN A 618 5.75 -12.19 22.71
N ILE A 619 5.05 -11.37 21.93
CA ILE A 619 4.91 -11.52 20.48
C ILE A 619 6.27 -11.36 19.79
N ARG A 620 7.10 -10.41 20.24
CA ARG A 620 8.46 -10.23 19.72
C ARG A 620 9.38 -11.41 20.02
N ARG A 621 9.24 -12.03 21.19
CA ARG A 621 10.14 -13.09 21.69
C ARG A 621 9.65 -14.49 21.38
N SER A 622 8.50 -14.65 20.74
CA SER A 622 8.01 -15.98 20.39
C SER A 622 9.05 -16.69 19.54
N LYS A 623 9.26 -17.97 19.84
CA LYS A 623 10.15 -18.83 19.04
C LYS A 623 9.42 -19.48 17.89
N ASP A 624 8.08 -19.39 17.85
CA ASP A 624 7.31 -20.02 16.80
C ASP A 624 7.68 -19.46 15.44
N LYS A 625 7.97 -20.42 14.57
CA LYS A 625 8.56 -20.22 13.27
C LYS A 625 7.48 -20.27 12.18
N SER A 626 6.37 -20.96 12.38
CA SER A 626 5.36 -21.23 11.35
C SER A 626 4.32 -20.11 11.19
N SER A 627 3.64 -20.09 10.04
CA SER A 627 2.50 -19.18 9.80
C SER A 627 1.36 -19.38 10.82
N ASN A 628 1.07 -20.65 11.17
CA ASN A 628 0.05 -20.98 12.17
C ASN A 628 0.46 -20.50 13.57
N GLY A 629 1.74 -20.69 13.94
CA GLY A 629 2.25 -20.24 15.23
C GLY A 629 2.22 -18.71 15.41
N ILE A 630 2.43 -17.93 14.33
CA ILE A 630 2.20 -16.46 14.39
C ILE A 630 0.75 -16.15 14.74
N THR A 631 -0.19 -16.85 14.10
CA THR A 631 -1.63 -16.64 14.30
C THR A 631 -2.08 -17.04 15.71
N GLU A 632 -1.59 -18.16 16.22
CA GLU A 632 -1.88 -18.64 17.58
C GLU A 632 -1.32 -17.69 18.65
N ASN A 633 -0.06 -17.27 18.51
CA ASN A 633 0.57 -16.31 19.40
C ASN A 633 -0.15 -14.94 19.39
N LEU A 634 -0.66 -14.50 18.24
CA LEU A 634 -1.53 -13.32 18.16
C LEU A 634 -2.87 -13.52 18.89
N LYS A 635 -3.49 -14.70 18.80
CA LYS A 635 -4.72 -15.02 19.54
C LYS A 635 -4.49 -15.03 21.05
N GLU A 636 -3.38 -15.60 21.49
CA GLU A 636 -3.06 -15.78 22.91
C GLU A 636 -2.57 -14.50 23.59
N HIS A 637 -1.64 -13.79 22.96
CA HIS A 637 -0.93 -12.66 23.57
C HIS A 637 -1.23 -11.30 22.92
N GLY A 638 -2.01 -11.30 21.84
CA GLY A 638 -2.40 -10.09 21.12
C GLY A 638 -3.28 -9.15 21.92
N LEU A 639 -3.33 -7.90 21.48
CA LEU A 639 -4.22 -6.88 22.03
C LEU A 639 -5.68 -7.19 21.64
N LYS A 640 -6.46 -7.74 22.58
CA LYS A 640 -7.86 -8.15 22.37
C LYS A 640 -8.75 -7.06 21.74
N ASP A 641 -8.60 -5.81 22.17
CA ASP A 641 -9.41 -4.69 21.66
C ASP A 641 -8.96 -4.19 20.28
N PHE A 642 -7.73 -4.50 19.87
CA PHE A 642 -7.17 -4.03 18.61
C PHE A 642 -7.84 -4.68 17.40
N LYS A 643 -8.12 -5.99 17.49
CA LYS A 643 -8.85 -6.71 16.45
C LYS A 643 -10.26 -6.15 16.24
N ARG A 644 -10.96 -5.79 17.33
CA ARG A 644 -12.28 -5.15 17.26
C ARG A 644 -12.22 -3.75 16.64
N LEU A 645 -11.14 -3.01 16.85
CA LEU A 645 -10.92 -1.71 16.21
C LEU A 645 -10.67 -1.85 14.70
N LEU A 646 -9.90 -2.85 14.27
CA LEU A 646 -9.66 -3.12 12.84
C LEU A 646 -10.91 -3.60 12.09
N LEU A 647 -11.88 -4.22 12.74
CA LEU A 647 -13.15 -4.62 12.09
C LEU A 647 -14.02 -3.43 11.68
N LYS A 648 -13.74 -2.22 12.20
CA LYS A 648 -14.44 -0.99 11.82
C LYS A 648 -13.84 -0.29 10.60
N ILE A 649 -12.72 -0.83 10.12
CA ILE A 649 -12.02 -0.49 8.87
C ILE A 649 -12.42 -1.54 7.85
#